data_AF-A0A1Y3XTS6-F1
#
_entry.id   AF-A0A1Y3XTS6-F1
#
_cell.length_a   1.000
_cell.length_b   1.000
_cell.length_c   1.000
_cell.angle_alpha   90.00
_cell.angle_beta   90.00
_cell.angle_gamma   90.00
#
_symmetry.space_group_name_H-M   'P 1'
#
loop_
_entity.id
_entity.type
_entity.pdbx_description
1 polymer ?
#
loop_
_entity_poly.entity_id
_entity_poly.type
_entity_poly.pdbx_seq_one_letter_code
_entity_poly.pdbx_strand_id
1 'polypeptide(L)'
;MAWNQTACKRWRLVAAGILVAAVTALALAWTGYNVIRTVNGQSEYYQVHDYYAEDQVMLAADPSQGWTQGILAGPDTPLYGVRLYFSSLDRVVHGTLYVDLLDENGQRLTGAVLDMTEILGLDFQGIVFEQPVFPEKDATHYTLHIYYEPATAEDVLGLIYGTGPMPQEAELDANQIPLVLDPNAAISANAANPAFPLEGGTVQPEGGATAALQYITNYSGNIGLWLCVPVAAVLFAAVMGAWWLIFWKKASAPACVAYAAAVLGLGWALITPPMAGPDEYTHLAGGYSMASRMMGQPGVQVDYDDWGREVYTLPMRECDAGYMRDRSGEIGVFGYKQILDHPGGFGNSGQLTKEVEVVAPANPQAVQYLPQALGILLARLIGLGFYPMLLMGRLFSVAAYTALAALAVSAAPRGSKEIFSAAALLPMGLSLAGSFSADTMVLGMAFLFTALCFAGMTEDKPVSFVRQAVLLVLAALLAPAKAIYLGMVALVFPMKAENLGGRLRSRIFKAFVCAAALIGWLAANGTTMAYMLRSVDTERIQLAILPALLLAAVCVAAWYKLHHKRWFKWAALGACGLILLAGGATVLWVLANSGQTLTPEEIAAGIQPNGESIYTFSIGYMLSHPSQTIKLLANTVTDQLPVYLQGLVGALPGEPIVHKLALSWSLTILLLLVPVCASVRQAEQPVRLSRPVRWVMGLVTASVVLLMVAAALIWTPINATTVFGIQGRYLLPVLPLFLLLLGEQGAFCTRRDVSRGIRAASVFVSAAAAMESFALFCGA
;
A
#
# COMPACT_ATOMS: atom_id res chain seq x y z
N MET A 1 -25.61 -18.89 -48.35
CA MET A 1 -26.13 -18.16 -47.16
C MET A 1 -25.29 -18.32 -45.88
N ALA A 2 -24.81 -19.52 -45.51
CA ALA A 2 -23.99 -19.72 -44.29
C ALA A 2 -22.62 -18.99 -44.29
N TRP A 3 -21.99 -18.84 -45.46
CA TRP A 3 -20.71 -18.14 -45.64
C TRP A 3 -20.83 -16.62 -45.36
N ASN A 4 -21.92 -15.99 -45.82
CA ASN A 4 -22.22 -14.58 -45.53
C ASN A 4 -22.47 -14.31 -44.03
N GLN A 5 -23.09 -15.25 -43.30
CA GLN A 5 -23.34 -15.08 -41.86
C GLN A 5 -22.06 -15.23 -41.01
N THR A 6 -21.14 -16.12 -41.40
CA THR A 6 -19.85 -16.29 -40.70
C THR A 6 -18.89 -15.14 -41.00
N ALA A 7 -18.84 -14.68 -42.26
CA ALA A 7 -18.09 -13.49 -42.64
C ALA A 7 -18.62 -12.25 -41.91
N CYS A 8 -19.94 -12.02 -41.88
CA CYS A 8 -20.55 -10.89 -41.18
C CYS A 8 -20.29 -10.92 -39.67
N LYS A 9 -20.32 -12.10 -39.03
CA LYS A 9 -19.94 -12.26 -37.61
C LYS A 9 -18.47 -11.94 -37.34
N ARG A 10 -17.56 -12.35 -38.22
CA ARG A 10 -16.12 -12.02 -38.10
C ARG A 10 -15.88 -10.52 -38.27
N TRP A 11 -16.51 -9.88 -39.24
CA TRP A 11 -16.44 -8.43 -39.44
C TRP A 11 -16.93 -7.65 -38.21
N ARG A 12 -18.05 -8.05 -37.61
CA ARG A 12 -18.55 -7.43 -36.37
C ARG A 12 -17.57 -7.56 -35.21
N LEU A 13 -16.90 -8.71 -35.07
CA LEU A 13 -15.87 -8.89 -34.05
C LEU A 13 -14.64 -8.01 -34.34
N VAL A 14 -14.15 -7.95 -35.58
CA VAL A 14 -13.04 -7.07 -35.95
C VAL A 14 -13.40 -5.61 -35.67
N ALA A 15 -14.58 -5.15 -36.10
CA ALA A 15 -15.04 -3.78 -35.85
C ALA A 15 -15.15 -3.47 -34.35
N ALA A 16 -15.67 -4.40 -33.54
CA ALA A 16 -15.71 -4.25 -32.09
C ALA A 16 -14.30 -4.19 -31.48
N GLY A 17 -13.35 -4.99 -31.97
CA GLY A 17 -11.96 -4.94 -31.53
C GLY A 17 -11.26 -3.63 -31.87
N ILE A 18 -11.49 -3.10 -33.08
CA ILE A 18 -10.99 -1.78 -33.49
C ILE A 18 -11.58 -0.68 -32.61
N LEU A 19 -12.89 -0.74 -32.31
CA LEU A 19 -13.54 0.23 -31.44
C LEU A 19 -12.95 0.18 -30.01
N VAL A 20 -12.76 -1.02 -29.44
CA VAL A 20 -12.13 -1.17 -28.12
C VAL A 20 -10.71 -0.59 -28.15
N ALA A 21 -9.91 -0.92 -29.17
CA ALA A 21 -8.56 -0.37 -29.33
C ALA A 21 -8.57 1.17 -29.39
N ALA A 22 -9.46 1.75 -30.18
CA ALA A 22 -9.56 3.20 -30.34
C ALA A 22 -9.96 3.89 -29.02
N VAL A 23 -10.97 3.37 -28.31
CA VAL A 23 -11.41 3.90 -27.02
C VAL A 23 -10.31 3.79 -25.97
N THR A 24 -9.61 2.65 -25.90
CA THR A 24 -8.49 2.46 -24.98
C THR A 24 -7.33 3.40 -25.30
N ALA A 25 -6.96 3.53 -26.57
CA ALA A 25 -5.90 4.46 -26.99
C ALA A 25 -6.25 5.92 -26.67
N LEU A 26 -7.51 6.34 -26.91
CA LEU A 26 -7.98 7.69 -26.58
C LEU A 26 -7.93 7.95 -25.08
N ALA A 27 -8.41 7.01 -24.26
CA ALA A 27 -8.39 7.14 -22.80
C ALA A 27 -6.95 7.26 -22.27
N LEU A 28 -6.04 6.41 -22.76
CA LEU A 28 -4.62 6.46 -22.37
C LEU A 28 -3.94 7.74 -22.84
N ALA A 29 -4.23 8.22 -24.05
CA ALA A 29 -3.70 9.47 -24.56
C ALA A 29 -4.19 10.67 -23.74
N TRP A 30 -5.47 10.68 -23.34
CA TRP A 30 -6.05 11.72 -22.49
C TRP A 30 -5.42 11.73 -21.09
N THR A 31 -5.31 10.57 -20.46
CA THR A 31 -4.61 10.45 -19.17
C THR A 31 -3.16 10.87 -19.29
N GLY A 32 -2.46 10.44 -20.34
CA GLY A 32 -1.08 10.83 -20.61
C GLY A 32 -0.91 12.34 -20.79
N TYR A 33 -1.81 13.00 -21.51
CA TYR A 33 -1.82 14.46 -21.65
C TYR A 33 -1.93 15.16 -20.28
N ASN A 34 -2.86 14.71 -19.43
CA ASN A 34 -3.03 15.28 -18.10
C ASN A 34 -1.78 15.06 -17.24
N VAL A 35 -1.26 13.83 -17.20
CA VAL A 35 -0.04 13.50 -16.44
C VAL A 35 1.13 14.35 -16.92
N ILE A 36 1.40 14.42 -18.22
CA ILE A 36 2.51 15.21 -18.79
C ILE A 36 2.40 16.68 -18.36
N ARG A 37 1.21 17.26 -18.41
CA ARG A 37 0.99 18.66 -18.01
C ARG A 37 1.22 18.88 -16.51
N THR A 38 0.91 17.88 -15.68
CA THR A 38 1.07 17.96 -14.22
C THR A 38 2.51 17.71 -13.77
N VAL A 39 3.21 16.76 -14.40
CA VAL A 39 4.52 16.30 -13.92
C VAL A 39 5.71 17.00 -14.55
N ASN A 40 5.56 17.56 -15.76
CA ASN A 40 6.68 18.26 -16.39
C ASN A 40 6.90 19.63 -15.74
N GLY A 41 8.16 20.06 -15.67
CA GLY A 41 8.53 21.38 -15.20
C GLY A 41 8.34 21.62 -13.70
N GLN A 42 8.07 20.59 -12.90
CA GLN A 42 7.99 20.67 -11.44
C GLN A 42 9.39 20.74 -10.81
N SER A 43 9.49 21.49 -9.70
CA SER A 43 10.70 21.77 -8.93
C SER A 43 10.49 21.49 -7.45
N GLU A 44 11.48 20.87 -6.78
CA GLU A 44 11.58 20.83 -5.31
C GLU A 44 12.42 22.00 -4.83
N TYR A 45 11.96 22.65 -3.76
CA TYR A 45 12.59 23.84 -3.21
C TYR A 45 13.15 23.55 -1.82
N TYR A 46 14.40 23.91 -1.60
CA TYR A 46 15.02 23.98 -0.29
C TYR A 46 15.15 25.43 0.14
N GLN A 47 14.52 25.77 1.26
CA GLN A 47 14.54 27.14 1.75
C GLN A 47 15.88 27.45 2.42
N VAL A 48 16.56 28.48 1.93
CA VAL A 48 17.85 28.93 2.46
C VAL A 48 17.63 29.90 3.62
N HIS A 49 16.62 30.77 3.52
CA HIS A 49 16.32 31.82 4.50
C HIS A 49 14.83 32.23 4.47
N ASP A 50 14.24 32.65 5.59
CA ASP A 50 12.80 33.00 5.71
C ASP A 50 12.50 34.36 6.37
N TYR A 51 13.50 35.16 6.79
CA TYR A 51 13.24 36.43 7.50
C TYR A 51 12.67 37.57 6.63
N TYR A 52 12.54 37.39 5.31
CA TYR A 52 11.85 38.37 4.45
C TYR A 52 10.33 38.46 4.75
N ALA A 53 9.77 37.54 5.56
CA ALA A 53 8.38 37.59 5.98
C ALA A 53 8.07 38.71 6.98
N GLU A 54 9.08 39.24 7.69
CA GLU A 54 8.91 40.29 8.70
C GLU A 54 9.04 41.70 8.10
N ASP A 55 10.02 41.93 7.21
CA ASP A 55 10.25 43.21 6.52
C ASP A 55 10.55 42.97 5.02
N GLN A 56 9.54 43.11 4.16
CA GLN A 56 9.71 43.02 2.71
C GLN A 56 10.26 44.34 2.15
N VAL A 57 11.57 44.43 1.99
CA VAL A 57 12.20 45.59 1.36
C VAL A 57 12.54 45.25 -0.09
N MET A 58 12.06 46.10 -1.00
CA MET A 58 12.41 46.01 -2.42
C MET A 58 13.73 46.74 -2.66
N LEU A 59 14.73 46.00 -3.13
CA LEU A 59 15.96 46.56 -3.65
C LEU A 59 15.79 46.80 -5.15
N ALA A 60 15.64 48.07 -5.54
CA ALA A 60 15.57 48.44 -6.96
C ALA A 60 16.92 48.21 -7.64
N ALA A 61 16.90 47.77 -8.89
CA ALA A 61 18.12 47.40 -9.61
C ALA A 61 18.80 48.59 -10.29
N ASP A 62 20.12 48.47 -10.47
CA ASP A 62 20.83 49.11 -11.55
C ASP A 62 20.94 48.10 -12.73
N PRO A 63 20.30 48.33 -13.88
CA PRO A 63 20.36 47.42 -15.03
C PRO A 63 21.79 47.13 -15.53
N SER A 64 22.76 48.01 -15.26
CA SER A 64 24.15 47.88 -15.72
C SER A 64 25.07 47.11 -14.77
N GLN A 65 24.63 46.82 -13.54
CA GLN A 65 25.42 46.17 -12.49
C GLN A 65 24.71 44.95 -11.87
N GLY A 66 23.38 44.92 -11.88
CA GLY A 66 22.60 43.84 -11.28
C GLY A 66 22.77 43.71 -9.77
N TRP A 67 22.64 42.48 -9.30
CA TRP A 67 22.85 42.04 -7.92
C TRP A 67 23.79 40.85 -7.87
N THR A 68 24.51 40.72 -6.77
CA THR A 68 25.40 39.59 -6.49
C THR A 68 25.02 38.99 -5.14
N GLN A 69 24.71 37.70 -5.12
CA GLN A 69 24.31 36.98 -3.90
C GLN A 69 25.26 35.79 -3.68
N GLY A 70 25.97 35.78 -2.56
CA GLY A 70 26.74 34.60 -2.13
C GLY A 70 25.83 33.46 -1.67
N ILE A 71 26.15 32.22 -2.03
CA ILE A 71 25.40 31.02 -1.63
C ILE A 71 26.34 29.84 -1.28
N LEU A 72 25.85 28.92 -0.45
CA LEU A 72 26.56 27.69 -0.05
C LEU A 72 25.77 26.45 -0.44
N ALA A 73 26.44 25.45 -1.01
CA ALA A 73 25.84 24.15 -1.29
C ALA A 73 26.83 23.00 -1.02
N GLY A 74 26.29 21.84 -0.61
CA GLY A 74 27.04 20.61 -0.35
C GLY A 74 26.59 19.45 -1.24
N PRO A 75 27.19 18.26 -1.09
CA PRO A 75 26.85 17.08 -1.89
C PRO A 75 25.38 16.66 -1.78
N ASP A 76 24.75 16.94 -0.63
CA ASP A 76 23.34 16.65 -0.36
C ASP A 76 22.38 17.75 -0.87
N THR A 77 22.90 18.83 -1.45
CA THR A 77 22.15 19.97 -2.01
C THR A 77 22.52 20.21 -3.47
N PRO A 78 22.12 19.33 -4.39
CA PRO A 78 22.28 19.58 -5.82
C PRO A 78 21.55 20.86 -6.22
N LEU A 79 22.14 21.64 -7.14
CA LEU A 79 21.61 22.92 -7.60
C LEU A 79 21.11 22.79 -9.04
N TYR A 80 19.80 22.58 -9.20
CA TYR A 80 19.14 22.64 -10.51
C TYR A 80 18.77 24.08 -10.90
N GLY A 81 18.84 25.01 -9.96
CA GLY A 81 18.38 26.38 -10.14
C GLY A 81 18.14 27.07 -8.80
N VAL A 82 17.51 28.23 -8.85
CA VAL A 82 17.14 29.03 -7.69
C VAL A 82 15.72 29.58 -7.84
N ARG A 83 15.05 29.83 -6.72
CA ARG A 83 13.77 30.55 -6.67
C ARG A 83 14.00 31.89 -5.98
N LEU A 84 13.71 32.97 -6.69
CA LEU A 84 13.94 34.34 -6.22
C LEU A 84 12.63 35.11 -6.17
N TYR A 85 12.49 35.98 -5.17
CA TYR A 85 11.28 36.78 -4.99
C TYR A 85 11.45 38.16 -5.64
N PHE A 86 10.64 38.44 -6.66
CA PHE A 86 10.73 39.70 -7.40
C PHE A 86 9.48 40.56 -7.19
N SER A 87 9.67 41.87 -7.35
CA SER A 87 8.59 42.86 -7.45
C SER A 87 8.66 43.57 -8.80
N SER A 88 7.57 43.49 -9.57
CA SER A 88 7.36 44.24 -10.80
C SER A 88 6.55 45.53 -10.57
N LEU A 89 6.32 45.92 -9.31
CA LEU A 89 5.48 47.07 -8.92
C LEU A 89 4.07 47.03 -9.54
N ASP A 90 3.47 45.83 -9.63
CA ASP A 90 2.18 45.57 -10.28
C ASP A 90 2.11 45.99 -11.76
N ARG A 91 3.25 46.04 -12.46
CA ARG A 91 3.34 46.28 -13.89
C ARG A 91 3.87 45.06 -14.63
N VAL A 92 3.56 44.98 -15.92
CA VAL A 92 4.24 44.06 -16.83
C VAL A 92 5.56 44.72 -17.21
N VAL A 93 6.66 44.05 -16.91
CA VAL A 93 8.02 44.55 -17.16
C VAL A 93 8.57 43.78 -18.37
N HIS A 94 9.03 44.51 -19.38
CA HIS A 94 9.57 43.94 -20.61
C HIS A 94 11.09 43.93 -20.59
N GLY A 95 11.69 42.82 -21.02
CA GLY A 95 13.15 42.66 -21.07
C GLY A 95 13.59 41.22 -20.84
N THR A 96 14.88 41.05 -20.60
CA THR A 96 15.48 39.73 -20.37
C THR A 96 16.24 39.72 -19.06
N LEU A 97 15.90 38.80 -18.16
CA LEU A 97 16.58 38.55 -16.90
C LEU A 97 17.60 37.42 -17.08
N TYR A 98 18.79 37.61 -16.53
CA TYR A 98 19.89 36.65 -16.52
C TYR A 98 20.25 36.32 -15.08
N VAL A 99 20.45 35.03 -14.80
CA VAL A 99 20.94 34.55 -13.51
C VAL A 99 22.08 33.58 -13.78
N ASP A 100 23.30 34.00 -13.46
CA ASP A 100 24.50 33.19 -13.64
C ASP A 100 24.99 32.65 -12.29
N LEU A 101 25.35 31.36 -12.27
CA LEU A 101 26.03 30.73 -11.14
C LEU A 101 27.53 30.73 -11.41
N LEU A 102 28.30 31.40 -10.56
CA LEU A 102 29.73 31.53 -10.63
C LEU A 102 30.40 30.66 -9.56
N ASP A 103 31.58 30.11 -9.86
CA ASP A 103 32.43 29.41 -8.91
C ASP A 103 33.18 30.38 -7.97
N GLU A 104 33.99 29.82 -7.06
CA GLU A 104 34.83 30.58 -6.11
C GLU A 104 35.83 31.54 -6.78
N ASN A 105 36.15 31.32 -8.06
CA ASN A 105 37.07 32.16 -8.84
C ASN A 105 36.31 33.21 -9.69
N GLY A 106 34.98 33.27 -9.57
CA GLY A 106 34.12 34.14 -10.38
C GLY A 106 33.91 33.65 -11.82
N GLN A 107 34.24 32.40 -12.13
CA GLN A 107 34.00 31.81 -13.45
C GLN A 107 32.57 31.27 -13.53
N ARG A 108 31.85 31.60 -14.60
CA ARG A 108 30.49 31.07 -14.85
C ARG A 108 30.52 29.56 -15.04
N LEU A 109 29.78 28.85 -14.20
CA LEU A 109 29.53 27.41 -14.29
C LEU A 109 28.30 27.09 -15.13
N THR A 110 27.20 27.78 -14.83
CA THR A 110 25.89 27.59 -15.46
C THR A 110 25.08 28.89 -15.29
N GLY A 111 23.86 28.93 -15.81
CA GLY A 111 22.97 30.06 -15.60
C GLY A 111 21.62 29.83 -16.24
N ALA A 112 20.79 30.86 -16.27
CA ALA A 112 19.46 30.83 -16.84
C ALA A 112 19.08 32.19 -17.42
N VAL A 113 18.18 32.15 -18.39
CA VAL A 113 17.63 33.33 -19.07
C VAL A 113 16.12 33.26 -18.99
N LEU A 114 15.48 34.35 -18.56
CA LEU A 114 14.04 34.45 -18.36
C LEU A 114 13.47 35.69 -19.06
N ASP A 115 12.31 35.55 -19.69
CA ASP A 115 11.54 36.70 -20.16
C ASP A 115 10.89 37.40 -18.95
N MET A 116 11.18 38.69 -18.77
CA MET A 116 10.69 39.44 -17.60
C MET A 116 9.17 39.56 -17.54
N THR A 117 8.47 39.32 -18.66
CA THR A 117 6.99 39.30 -18.70
C THR A 117 6.38 38.11 -17.95
N GLU A 118 7.17 37.09 -17.61
CA GLU A 118 6.76 35.96 -16.76
C GLU A 118 6.66 36.37 -15.28
N ILE A 119 7.26 37.49 -14.89
CA ILE A 119 7.26 38.00 -13.52
C ILE A 119 6.01 38.88 -13.29
N LEU A 120 5.01 38.33 -12.60
CA LEU A 120 3.73 38.99 -12.39
C LEU A 120 3.55 39.51 -10.97
N GLY A 121 3.67 40.84 -10.79
CA GLY A 121 3.41 41.50 -9.52
C GLY A 121 4.50 41.21 -8.50
N LEU A 122 4.10 40.72 -7.33
CA LEU A 122 4.97 40.31 -6.25
C LEU A 122 4.90 38.79 -6.10
N ASP A 123 5.83 38.06 -6.75
CA ASP A 123 5.81 36.60 -6.75
C ASP A 123 7.22 35.97 -6.82
N PHE A 124 7.32 34.75 -6.29
CA PHE A 124 8.51 33.94 -6.35
C PHE A 124 8.64 33.24 -7.71
N GLN A 125 9.74 33.50 -8.39
CA GLN A 125 10.03 32.93 -9.71
C GLN A 125 11.10 31.86 -9.63
N GLY A 126 10.75 30.66 -10.12
CA GLY A 126 11.67 29.53 -10.23
C GLY A 126 12.52 29.63 -11.49
N ILE A 127 13.83 29.70 -11.30
CA ILE A 127 14.82 29.92 -12.36
C ILE A 127 15.69 28.68 -12.42
N VAL A 128 15.42 27.81 -13.40
CA VAL A 128 16.12 26.54 -13.61
C VAL A 128 17.34 26.80 -14.50
N PHE A 129 18.50 26.33 -14.06
CA PHE A 129 19.75 26.49 -14.81
C PHE A 129 19.81 25.61 -16.05
N GLU A 130 20.59 26.04 -17.05
CA GLU A 130 20.91 25.32 -18.28
C GLU A 130 21.42 23.90 -18.00
N GLN A 131 22.27 23.78 -16.98
CA GLN A 131 22.77 22.51 -16.45
C GLN A 131 22.77 22.52 -14.92
N PRO A 132 22.36 21.42 -14.26
CA PRO A 132 22.45 21.29 -12.81
C PRO A 132 23.90 21.16 -12.36
N VAL A 133 24.19 21.67 -11.17
CA VAL A 133 25.49 21.56 -10.51
C VAL A 133 25.36 20.63 -9.31
N PHE A 134 26.29 19.68 -9.20
CA PHE A 134 26.37 18.73 -8.09
C PHE A 134 27.65 19.01 -7.30
N PRO A 135 27.57 19.70 -6.15
CA PRO A 135 28.76 20.02 -5.36
C PRO A 135 29.46 18.73 -4.88
N GLU A 136 30.79 18.68 -4.97
CA GLU A 136 31.57 17.51 -4.52
C GLU A 136 32.01 17.61 -3.06
N LYS A 137 32.01 18.82 -2.49
CA LYS A 137 32.47 19.12 -1.13
C LYS A 137 31.39 19.81 -0.32
N ASP A 138 31.39 19.55 0.99
CA ASP A 138 30.54 20.28 1.93
C ASP A 138 30.87 21.77 1.91
N ALA A 139 29.82 22.60 1.98
CA ALA A 139 29.92 24.06 2.00
C ALA A 139 30.78 24.64 0.85
N THR A 140 30.58 24.16 -0.38
CA THR A 140 31.19 24.78 -1.56
C THR A 140 30.57 26.15 -1.79
N HIS A 141 31.41 27.17 -2.02
CA HIS A 141 30.96 28.55 -2.17
C HIS A 141 30.65 28.85 -3.63
N TYR A 142 29.52 29.51 -3.87
CA TYR A 142 29.13 29.98 -5.19
C TYR A 142 28.61 31.41 -5.10
N THR A 143 28.56 32.07 -6.25
CA THR A 143 28.01 33.41 -6.37
C THR A 143 26.93 33.44 -7.45
N LEU A 144 25.74 33.93 -7.10
CA LEU A 144 24.68 34.22 -8.05
C LEU A 144 24.83 35.65 -8.55
N HIS A 145 25.02 35.83 -9.85
CA HIS A 145 24.99 37.14 -10.50
C HIS A 145 23.66 37.30 -11.22
N ILE A 146 22.84 38.24 -10.76
CA ILE A 146 21.45 38.47 -11.20
C ILE A 146 21.37 39.83 -11.87
N TYR A 147 21.16 39.88 -13.18
CA TYR A 147 21.13 41.13 -13.94
C TYR A 147 20.08 41.05 -15.04
N TYR A 148 19.62 42.20 -15.56
CA TYR A 148 18.63 42.19 -16.63
C TYR A 148 18.85 43.32 -17.62
N GLU A 149 18.36 43.09 -18.84
CA GLU A 149 18.33 44.07 -19.93
C GLU A 149 16.88 44.52 -20.15
N PRO A 150 16.51 45.71 -19.67
CA PRO A 150 15.15 46.22 -19.85
C PRO A 150 14.89 46.65 -21.29
N ALA A 151 13.65 46.48 -21.76
CA ALA A 151 13.24 46.96 -23.09
C ALA A 151 13.16 48.49 -23.15
N THR A 152 12.75 49.14 -22.05
CA THR A 152 12.69 50.59 -21.89
C THR A 152 13.15 51.01 -20.49
N ALA A 153 13.49 52.28 -20.30
CA ALA A 153 13.89 52.79 -18.98
C ALA A 153 12.76 52.74 -17.91
N GLU A 154 11.52 52.49 -18.31
CA GLU A 154 10.38 52.33 -17.40
C GLU A 154 10.24 50.89 -16.88
N ASP A 155 10.92 49.93 -17.52
CA ASP A 155 10.90 48.51 -17.17
C ASP A 155 11.85 48.23 -16.01
N VAL A 156 11.39 48.52 -14.79
CA VAL A 156 12.19 48.36 -13.55
C VAL A 156 11.77 47.09 -12.80
N LEU A 157 12.76 46.27 -12.46
CA LEU A 157 12.59 45.09 -11.62
C LEU A 157 13.22 45.32 -10.24
N GLY A 158 12.55 44.86 -9.19
CA GLY A 158 13.11 44.83 -7.83
C GLY A 158 13.26 43.42 -7.30
N LEU A 159 14.29 43.22 -6.48
CA LEU A 159 14.53 41.98 -5.75
C LEU A 159 14.10 42.17 -4.29
N ILE A 160 13.35 41.23 -3.75
CA ILE A 160 12.96 41.24 -2.32
C ILE A 160 14.09 40.59 -1.52
N TYR A 161 14.46 41.23 -0.42
CA TYR A 161 15.47 40.74 0.51
C TYR A 161 14.98 40.86 1.96
N GLY A 162 15.59 40.09 2.86
CA GLY A 162 15.43 40.24 4.30
C GLY A 162 16.72 40.78 4.95
N THR A 163 16.57 41.49 6.06
CA THR A 163 17.68 41.92 6.91
C THR A 163 17.84 40.94 8.09
N GLY A 164 19.08 40.76 8.55
CA GLY A 164 19.41 39.87 9.66
C GLY A 164 20.79 40.18 10.21
N PRO A 165 21.15 39.73 11.42
CA PRO A 165 22.48 39.98 11.95
C PRO A 165 23.54 39.32 11.06
N MET A 166 24.49 40.09 10.54
CA MET A 166 25.68 39.54 9.89
C MET A 166 26.53 38.79 10.93
N PRO A 167 27.09 37.63 10.56
CA PRO A 167 28.10 36.96 11.38
C PRO A 167 29.31 37.90 11.61
N GLN A 168 29.98 37.76 12.75
CA GLN A 168 31.08 38.67 13.10
C GLN A 168 32.28 38.49 12.15
N GLU A 169 33.10 39.53 11.92
CA GLU A 169 34.29 39.46 11.03
C GLU A 169 35.24 38.27 11.35
N ALA A 170 35.31 37.84 12.61
CA ALA A 170 36.12 36.69 13.03
C ALA A 170 35.50 35.31 12.70
N GLU A 171 34.22 35.30 12.35
CA GLU A 171 33.43 34.15 11.91
C GLU A 171 33.18 34.20 10.39
N LEU A 172 33.80 35.14 9.67
CA LEU A 172 33.67 35.34 8.24
C LEU A 172 34.98 34.97 7.52
N ASP A 173 34.87 34.42 6.32
CA ASP A 173 36.02 34.17 5.46
C ASP A 173 36.41 35.40 4.62
N ALA A 174 37.42 35.25 3.75
CA ALA A 174 37.92 36.35 2.91
C ALA A 174 36.88 36.90 1.91
N ASN A 175 35.78 36.18 1.70
CA ASN A 175 34.68 36.53 0.80
C ASN A 175 33.41 36.98 1.57
N GLN A 176 33.54 37.27 2.87
CA GLN A 176 32.44 37.69 3.76
C GLN A 176 31.32 36.65 3.91
N ILE A 177 31.65 35.37 3.87
CA ILE A 177 30.71 34.25 4.10
C ILE A 177 31.02 33.57 5.46
N PRO A 178 30.01 33.17 6.25
CA PRO A 178 30.22 32.53 7.55
C PRO A 178 31.05 31.24 7.48
N LEU A 179 32.09 31.20 8.31
CA LEU A 179 33.11 30.16 8.43
C LEU A 179 32.52 28.92 9.13
N VAL A 180 32.27 27.84 8.39
CA VAL A 180 31.76 26.57 8.94
C VAL A 180 32.93 25.65 9.31
N LEU A 181 33.26 25.56 10.60
CA LEU A 181 34.39 24.75 11.11
C LEU A 181 34.07 23.26 11.30
N ASP A 182 32.79 22.86 11.33
CA ASP A 182 32.31 21.47 11.50
C ASP A 182 31.30 21.10 10.39
N PRO A 183 31.60 20.13 9.51
CA PRO A 183 30.71 19.69 8.44
C PRO A 183 29.33 19.21 8.93
N ASN A 184 29.23 18.64 10.13
CA ASN A 184 27.96 18.16 10.68
C ASN A 184 27.08 19.30 11.23
N ALA A 185 27.67 20.47 11.53
CA ALA A 185 26.94 21.66 11.94
C ALA A 185 26.27 22.38 10.76
N ALA A 186 26.70 22.12 9.52
CA ALA A 186 26.09 22.69 8.30
C ALA A 186 24.63 22.24 8.12
N ILE A 187 24.29 21.02 8.57
CA ILE A 187 22.92 20.47 8.52
C ILE A 187 22.03 21.08 9.62
N SER A 188 22.60 21.59 10.71
CA SER A 188 21.87 22.29 11.78
C SER A 188 22.00 23.82 11.74
N ALA A 189 22.63 24.39 10.71
CA ALA A 189 22.92 25.83 10.62
C ALA A 189 21.66 26.72 10.51
N ASN A 190 20.48 26.13 10.28
CA ASN A 190 19.19 26.81 10.47
C ASN A 190 18.96 27.30 11.92
N ALA A 191 19.75 26.84 12.89
CA ALA A 191 19.72 27.37 14.27
C ALA A 191 20.59 28.63 14.49
N ALA A 192 21.39 29.06 13.51
CA ALA A 192 22.30 30.21 13.66
C ALA A 192 22.18 31.31 12.57
N ASN A 193 21.50 31.04 11.45
CA ASN A 193 21.04 31.97 10.40
C ASN A 193 21.83 33.31 10.18
N PRO A 194 23.13 33.25 9.82
CA PRO A 194 23.85 34.43 9.36
C PRO A 194 23.37 34.90 7.98
N ALA A 195 23.26 36.23 7.77
CA ALA A 195 22.99 36.79 6.45
C ALA A 195 24.14 36.48 5.46
N PHE A 196 23.81 36.01 4.26
CA PHE A 196 24.73 35.88 3.14
C PHE A 196 24.83 37.21 2.38
N PRO A 197 26.03 37.67 1.99
CA PRO A 197 26.20 38.98 1.38
C PRO A 197 25.41 39.11 0.06
N LEU A 198 24.44 40.03 0.06
CA LEU A 198 23.78 40.57 -1.12
C LEU A 198 24.38 41.95 -1.42
N GLU A 199 25.00 42.08 -2.59
CA GLU A 199 25.58 43.33 -3.09
C GLU A 199 24.88 43.77 -4.39
N GLY A 200 25.02 45.05 -4.76
CA GLY A 200 24.37 45.65 -5.94
C GLY A 200 23.01 46.28 -5.66
N GLY A 201 22.36 46.85 -6.68
CA GLY A 201 21.14 47.65 -6.52
C GLY A 201 21.37 49.10 -6.11
N THR A 202 20.28 49.89 -6.01
CA THR A 202 20.36 51.35 -5.86
C THR A 202 20.74 51.84 -4.45
N VAL A 203 20.52 51.04 -3.41
CA VAL A 203 20.82 51.39 -2.00
C VAL A 203 21.27 50.13 -1.26
N GLN A 204 22.48 50.12 -0.69
CA GLN A 204 22.96 48.98 0.10
C GLN A 204 22.31 48.94 1.48
N PRO A 205 21.81 47.78 1.96
CA PRO A 205 21.22 47.65 3.29
C PRO A 205 22.29 47.74 4.40
N GLU A 206 22.04 48.55 5.44
CA GLU A 206 22.92 48.60 6.62
C GLU A 206 22.79 47.30 7.42
N GLY A 207 23.92 46.64 7.69
CA GLY A 207 23.96 45.44 8.55
C GLY A 207 23.82 44.09 7.83
N GLY A 208 23.93 44.06 6.50
CA GLY A 208 23.85 42.84 5.67
C GLY A 208 22.45 42.44 5.28
N ALA A 209 22.32 41.84 4.10
CA ALA A 209 21.04 41.47 3.51
C ALA A 209 21.17 40.19 2.72
N THR A 210 20.10 39.40 2.68
CA THR A 210 20.03 38.18 1.86
C THR A 210 18.76 38.22 1.03
N ALA A 211 18.89 37.96 -0.27
CA ALA A 211 17.74 37.84 -1.15
C ALA A 211 16.78 36.76 -0.62
N ALA A 212 15.49 36.97 -0.80
CA ALA A 212 14.50 35.94 -0.56
C ALA A 212 14.72 34.80 -1.58
N LEU A 213 15.43 33.77 -1.12
CA LEU A 213 16.06 32.75 -1.96
C LEU A 213 15.73 31.33 -1.47
N GLN A 214 15.39 30.47 -2.42
CA GLN A 214 15.30 29.03 -2.22
C GLN A 214 16.14 28.32 -3.30
N TYR A 215 16.80 27.23 -2.97
CA TYR A 215 17.47 26.39 -3.97
C TYR A 215 16.46 25.47 -4.64
N ILE A 216 16.62 25.24 -5.94
CA ILE A 216 15.92 24.17 -6.64
C ILE A 216 16.77 22.92 -6.51
N THR A 217 16.39 22.01 -5.62
CA THR A 217 17.15 20.78 -5.31
C THR A 217 16.79 19.61 -6.20
N ASN A 218 15.66 19.70 -6.90
CA ASN A 218 15.26 18.69 -7.87
C ASN A 218 14.40 19.33 -8.95
N TYR A 219 14.56 18.88 -10.19
CA TYR A 219 13.77 19.36 -11.32
C TYR A 219 13.36 18.19 -12.22
N SER A 220 12.06 18.08 -12.47
CA SER A 220 11.46 16.99 -13.24
C SER A 220 11.67 17.10 -14.75
N GLY A 221 11.96 18.28 -15.29
CA GLY A 221 12.12 18.49 -16.73
C GLY A 221 10.93 17.94 -17.55
N ASN A 222 11.22 17.12 -18.55
CA ASN A 222 10.23 16.57 -19.48
C ASN A 222 10.05 15.04 -19.36
N ILE A 223 10.06 14.49 -18.13
CA ILE A 223 9.97 13.04 -17.91
C ILE A 223 8.58 12.43 -18.14
N GLY A 224 7.51 13.24 -18.21
CA GLY A 224 6.14 12.73 -18.25
C GLY A 224 5.85 11.74 -19.37
N LEU A 225 6.43 11.93 -20.56
CA LEU A 225 6.26 11.00 -21.67
C LEU A 225 6.91 9.63 -21.38
N TRP A 226 8.10 9.64 -20.78
CA TRP A 226 8.83 8.43 -20.39
C TRP A 226 8.10 7.63 -19.32
N LEU A 227 7.37 8.31 -18.42
CA LEU A 227 6.51 7.66 -17.44
C LEU A 227 5.26 7.05 -18.08
N CYS A 228 4.64 7.78 -19.01
CA CYS A 228 3.35 7.40 -19.60
C CYS A 228 3.45 6.23 -20.60
N VAL A 229 4.49 6.17 -21.42
CA VAL A 229 4.59 5.19 -22.52
C VAL A 229 4.58 3.72 -22.03
N PRO A 230 5.39 3.32 -21.03
CA PRO A 230 5.38 1.95 -20.52
C PRO A 230 4.03 1.54 -19.93
N VAL A 231 3.44 2.42 -19.10
CA VAL A 231 2.13 2.18 -18.48
C VAL A 231 1.04 2.06 -19.54
N ALA A 232 1.01 2.96 -20.52
CA ALA A 232 0.06 2.93 -21.61
C ALA A 232 0.19 1.66 -22.46
N ALA A 233 1.41 1.23 -22.79
CA ALA A 233 1.65 0.00 -23.54
C ALA A 233 1.13 -1.24 -22.78
N VAL A 234 1.40 -1.33 -21.47
CA VAL A 234 0.96 -2.45 -20.63
C VAL A 234 -0.56 -2.47 -20.48
N LEU A 235 -1.20 -1.33 -20.20
CA LEU A 235 -2.66 -1.27 -20.05
C LEU A 235 -3.40 -1.50 -21.37
N PHE A 236 -2.86 -0.99 -22.49
CA PHE A 236 -3.39 -1.29 -23.82
C PHE A 236 -3.29 -2.80 -24.12
N ALA A 237 -2.15 -3.42 -23.82
CA ALA A 237 -1.97 -4.87 -23.95
C ALA A 237 -2.97 -5.63 -23.07
N ALA A 238 -3.16 -5.24 -21.81
CA ALA A 238 -4.12 -5.88 -20.90
C ALA A 238 -5.53 -5.91 -21.50
N VAL A 239 -6.02 -4.76 -21.98
CA VAL A 239 -7.37 -4.63 -22.56
C VAL A 239 -7.49 -5.40 -23.88
N MET A 240 -6.57 -5.20 -24.81
CA MET A 240 -6.65 -5.80 -26.14
C MET A 240 -6.37 -7.30 -26.13
N GLY A 241 -5.42 -7.76 -25.33
CA GLY A 241 -5.14 -9.17 -25.13
C GLY A 241 -6.29 -9.89 -24.44
N ALA A 242 -6.92 -9.27 -23.43
CA ALA A 242 -8.13 -9.83 -22.82
C ALA A 242 -9.30 -9.89 -23.82
N TRP A 243 -9.53 -8.82 -24.59
CA TRP A 243 -10.55 -8.80 -25.64
C TRP A 243 -10.32 -9.95 -26.64
N TRP A 244 -9.09 -10.11 -27.11
CA TRP A 244 -8.71 -11.16 -28.04
C TRP A 244 -8.89 -12.56 -27.43
N LEU A 245 -8.43 -12.79 -26.20
CA LEU A 245 -8.59 -14.07 -25.51
C LEU A 245 -10.07 -14.42 -25.29
N ILE A 246 -10.88 -13.45 -24.86
CA ILE A 246 -12.28 -13.67 -24.48
C ILE A 246 -13.18 -13.87 -25.70
N PHE A 247 -13.06 -13.01 -26.71
CA PHE A 247 -14.00 -12.95 -27.83
C PHE A 247 -13.49 -13.64 -29.10
N TRP A 248 -12.20 -13.49 -29.43
CA TRP A 248 -11.61 -14.06 -30.64
C TRP A 248 -11.19 -15.52 -30.43
N LYS A 249 -10.29 -15.77 -29.48
CA LYS A 249 -9.80 -17.12 -29.15
C LYS A 249 -10.79 -17.93 -28.32
N LYS A 250 -11.68 -17.27 -27.58
CA LYS A 250 -12.64 -17.90 -26.66
C LYS A 250 -11.93 -18.82 -25.65
N ALA A 251 -10.83 -18.32 -25.10
CA ALA A 251 -10.03 -19.02 -24.11
C ALA A 251 -10.84 -19.35 -22.85
N SER A 252 -10.34 -20.31 -22.07
CA SER A 252 -10.95 -20.70 -20.80
C SER A 252 -10.85 -19.57 -19.78
N ALA A 253 -11.75 -19.55 -18.78
CA ALA A 253 -11.72 -18.54 -17.72
C ALA A 253 -10.35 -18.48 -16.99
N PRO A 254 -9.71 -19.61 -16.62
CA PRO A 254 -8.38 -19.59 -16.00
C PRO A 254 -7.32 -18.94 -16.89
N ALA A 255 -7.34 -19.19 -18.21
CA ALA A 255 -6.37 -18.59 -19.13
C ALA A 255 -6.59 -17.07 -19.27
N CYS A 256 -7.85 -16.62 -19.31
CA CYS A 256 -8.16 -15.19 -19.33
C CYS A 256 -7.70 -14.49 -18.04
N VAL A 257 -7.94 -15.11 -16.88
CA VAL A 257 -7.53 -14.57 -15.57
C VAL A 257 -6.01 -14.59 -15.43
N ALA A 258 -5.33 -15.66 -15.83
CA ALA A 258 -3.88 -15.73 -15.80
C ALA A 258 -3.24 -14.61 -16.62
N TYR A 259 -3.73 -14.38 -17.85
CA TYR A 259 -3.27 -13.28 -18.68
C TYR A 259 -3.56 -11.92 -18.04
N ALA A 260 -4.81 -11.67 -17.64
CA ALA A 260 -5.21 -10.38 -17.12
C ALA A 260 -4.51 -10.05 -15.79
N ALA A 261 -4.39 -11.01 -14.87
CA ALA A 261 -3.70 -10.81 -13.60
C ALA A 261 -2.20 -10.55 -13.80
N ALA A 262 -1.54 -11.24 -14.74
CA ALA A 262 -0.13 -11.00 -15.05
C ALA A 262 0.09 -9.60 -15.62
N VAL A 263 -0.68 -9.20 -16.65
CA VAL A 263 -0.45 -7.93 -17.34
C VAL A 263 -0.95 -6.73 -16.53
N LEU A 264 -2.09 -6.84 -15.85
CA LEU A 264 -2.55 -5.77 -14.95
C LEU A 264 -1.68 -5.69 -13.68
N GLY A 265 -1.23 -6.82 -13.13
CA GLY A 265 -0.30 -6.83 -12.01
C GLY A 265 1.05 -6.21 -12.37
N LEU A 266 1.56 -6.45 -13.58
CA LEU A 266 2.71 -5.71 -14.12
C LEU A 266 2.41 -4.21 -14.22
N GLY A 267 1.21 -3.85 -14.71
CA GLY A 267 0.77 -2.46 -14.75
C GLY A 267 0.83 -1.80 -13.37
N TRP A 268 0.28 -2.46 -12.34
CA TRP A 268 0.36 -1.98 -10.96
C TRP A 268 1.79 -1.89 -10.42
N ALA A 269 2.68 -2.82 -10.80
CA ALA A 269 4.09 -2.76 -10.41
C ALA A 269 4.85 -1.56 -10.97
N LEU A 270 4.41 -1.03 -12.12
CA LEU A 270 4.95 0.20 -12.73
C LEU A 270 4.25 1.45 -12.21
N ILE A 271 2.95 1.36 -11.90
CA ILE A 271 2.12 2.48 -11.46
C ILE A 271 2.44 2.86 -10.02
N THR A 272 2.60 1.89 -9.11
CA THR A 272 2.87 2.20 -7.70
C THR A 272 4.31 2.71 -7.54
N PRO A 273 4.55 3.93 -7.03
CA PRO A 273 5.91 4.41 -6.75
C PRO A 273 6.67 3.49 -5.78
N PRO A 274 8.00 3.59 -5.70
CA PRO A 274 8.79 2.76 -4.80
C PRO A 274 8.33 2.91 -3.35
N MET A 275 7.95 1.81 -2.71
CA MET A 275 7.55 1.78 -1.29
C MET A 275 6.29 2.61 -0.95
N ALA A 276 5.49 3.01 -1.94
CA ALA A 276 4.25 3.76 -1.76
C ALA A 276 3.01 2.85 -1.60
N GLY A 277 3.16 1.53 -1.80
CA GLY A 277 2.09 0.57 -1.55
C GLY A 277 1.81 0.39 -0.04
N PRO A 278 0.67 -0.23 0.33
CA PRO A 278 0.32 -0.42 1.73
C PRO A 278 1.37 -1.21 2.51
N ASP A 279 1.95 -0.58 3.54
CA ASP A 279 2.98 -1.15 4.41
C ASP A 279 4.21 -1.70 3.65
N GLU A 280 4.44 -1.22 2.41
CA GLU A 280 5.36 -1.84 1.46
C GLU A 280 6.80 -1.87 1.98
N TYR A 281 7.20 -0.83 2.73
CA TYR A 281 8.53 -0.73 3.31
C TYR A 281 8.83 -1.82 4.34
N THR A 282 7.87 -2.15 5.21
CA THR A 282 7.99 -3.25 6.18
C THR A 282 8.10 -4.60 5.47
N HIS A 283 7.35 -4.76 4.37
CA HIS A 283 7.29 -5.98 3.59
C HIS A 283 8.56 -6.18 2.74
N LEU A 284 9.13 -5.09 2.22
CA LEU A 284 10.43 -5.09 1.56
C LEU A 284 11.54 -5.51 2.52
N ALA A 285 11.57 -4.96 3.74
CA ALA A 285 12.53 -5.35 4.78
C ALA A 285 12.45 -6.86 5.09
N GLY A 286 11.23 -7.38 5.25
CA GLY A 286 10.98 -8.82 5.45
C GLY A 286 11.44 -9.69 4.27
N GLY A 287 11.15 -9.28 3.04
CA GLY A 287 11.59 -9.97 1.82
C GLY A 287 13.11 -9.97 1.65
N TYR A 288 13.76 -8.83 1.90
CA TYR A 288 15.22 -8.69 1.82
C TYR A 288 15.91 -9.54 2.88
N SER A 289 15.42 -9.50 4.12
CA SER A 289 15.89 -10.33 5.24
C SER A 289 15.82 -11.82 4.91
N MET A 290 14.71 -12.28 4.32
CA MET A 290 14.57 -13.67 3.89
C MET A 290 15.56 -14.02 2.77
N ALA A 291 15.76 -13.13 1.79
CA ALA A 291 16.73 -13.33 0.71
C ALA A 291 18.18 -13.41 1.26
N SER A 292 18.56 -12.53 2.20
CA SER A 292 19.87 -12.57 2.86
C SER A 292 20.07 -13.90 3.59
N ARG A 293 19.07 -14.35 4.36
CA ARG A 293 19.14 -15.65 5.07
C ARG A 293 19.29 -16.84 4.11
N MET A 294 18.67 -16.81 2.93
CA MET A 294 18.87 -17.83 1.89
C MET A 294 20.30 -17.85 1.34
N MET A 295 21.00 -16.71 1.35
CA MET A 295 22.41 -16.60 0.96
C MET A 295 23.38 -16.91 2.12
N GLY A 296 22.87 -17.30 3.29
CA GLY A 296 23.69 -17.49 4.50
C GLY A 296 24.19 -16.19 5.14
N GLN A 297 23.56 -15.06 4.82
CA GLN A 297 23.87 -13.74 5.35
C GLN A 297 22.89 -13.34 6.47
N PRO A 298 23.25 -12.38 7.35
CA PRO A 298 22.34 -11.88 8.37
C PRO A 298 21.10 -11.21 7.74
N GLY A 299 19.94 -11.40 8.39
CA GLY A 299 18.71 -10.66 8.08
C GLY A 299 18.51 -9.50 9.06
N VAL A 300 17.25 -9.11 9.29
CA VAL A 300 16.91 -8.12 10.33
C VAL A 300 17.47 -8.54 11.69
N GLN A 301 18.12 -7.58 12.34
CA GLN A 301 18.65 -7.62 13.69
C GLN A 301 17.79 -6.72 14.58
N VAL A 302 17.76 -7.04 15.88
CA VAL A 302 17.00 -6.30 16.89
C VAL A 302 17.99 -5.84 17.93
N ASP A 303 17.97 -4.54 18.21
CA ASP A 303 18.71 -3.88 19.27
C ASP A 303 17.75 -3.06 20.15
N TYR A 304 18.28 -2.43 21.20
CA TYR A 304 17.52 -1.55 22.08
C TYR A 304 18.13 -0.15 22.11
N ASP A 305 17.32 0.88 21.96
CA ASP A 305 17.75 2.26 22.17
C ASP A 305 18.02 2.55 23.67
N ASP A 306 18.56 3.74 23.95
CA ASP A 306 18.85 4.21 25.31
C ASP A 306 17.61 4.27 26.22
N TRP A 307 16.40 4.23 25.64
CA TRP A 307 15.10 4.22 26.33
C TRP A 307 14.52 2.81 26.47
N GLY A 308 15.25 1.77 26.04
CA GLY A 308 14.82 0.37 26.07
C GLY A 308 13.76 0.01 25.04
N ARG A 309 13.57 0.83 23.99
CA ARG A 309 12.71 0.50 22.85
C ARG A 309 13.46 -0.32 21.82
N GLU A 310 12.75 -1.28 21.23
CA GLU A 310 13.31 -2.11 20.17
C GLU A 310 13.57 -1.29 18.91
N VAL A 311 14.81 -1.33 18.43
CA VAL A 311 15.26 -0.76 17.15
C VAL A 311 15.60 -1.92 16.23
N TYR A 312 15.12 -1.85 14.98
CA TYR A 312 15.30 -2.92 14.01
C TYR A 312 16.25 -2.44 12.91
N THR A 313 17.35 -3.15 12.71
CA THR A 313 18.35 -2.83 11.69
C THR A 313 18.47 -3.95 10.67
N LEU A 314 18.78 -3.61 9.43
CA LEU A 314 18.98 -4.55 8.34
C LEU A 314 20.34 -4.33 7.68
N PRO A 315 21.23 -5.33 7.69
CA PRO A 315 22.45 -5.30 6.88
C PRO A 315 22.10 -5.35 5.39
N MET A 316 22.57 -4.36 4.63
CA MET A 316 22.27 -4.16 3.21
C MET A 316 23.53 -3.94 2.37
N ARG A 317 23.42 -4.17 1.07
CA ARG A 317 24.43 -3.74 0.10
C ARG A 317 24.49 -2.22 0.06
N GLU A 318 25.67 -1.67 -0.15
CA GLU A 318 25.88 -0.22 -0.29
C GLU A 318 24.97 0.40 -1.37
N CYS A 319 24.80 -0.28 -2.51
CA CYS A 319 23.93 0.17 -3.60
C CYS A 319 22.42 0.13 -3.30
N ASP A 320 22.02 -0.50 -2.19
CA ASP A 320 20.62 -0.58 -1.76
C ASP A 320 20.33 0.36 -0.58
N ALA A 321 21.33 0.59 0.28
CA ALA A 321 21.15 1.17 1.60
C ALA A 321 20.53 2.57 1.57
N GLY A 322 20.98 3.44 0.66
CA GLY A 322 20.51 4.83 0.55
C GLY A 322 19.05 4.98 0.11
N TYR A 323 18.42 3.92 -0.38
CA TYR A 323 17.04 3.95 -0.90
C TYR A 323 16.05 3.18 -0.02
N MET A 324 16.54 2.38 0.91
CA MET A 324 15.69 1.71 1.90
C MET A 324 15.20 2.73 2.93
N ARG A 325 13.92 2.62 3.29
CA ARG A 325 13.23 3.54 4.20
C ARG A 325 12.51 2.75 5.29
N ASP A 326 12.35 3.41 6.43
CA ASP A 326 11.55 3.00 7.59
C ASP A 326 10.11 3.53 7.54
N ARG A 327 9.73 4.18 6.43
CA ARG A 327 8.43 4.81 6.21
C ARG A 327 7.97 4.66 4.77
N SER A 328 6.72 5.04 4.51
CA SER A 328 6.15 5.07 3.16
C SER A 328 7.00 5.91 2.21
N GLY A 329 7.22 5.40 1.00
CA GLY A 329 7.97 6.09 -0.04
C GLY A 329 7.25 7.34 -0.54
N GLU A 330 8.01 8.21 -1.20
CA GLU A 330 7.49 9.40 -1.88
C GLU A 330 6.55 9.03 -3.03
N ILE A 331 5.53 9.87 -3.22
CA ILE A 331 4.65 9.87 -4.39
C ILE A 331 4.88 11.18 -5.17
N GLY A 332 4.11 11.42 -6.22
CA GLY A 332 4.35 12.54 -7.12
C GLY A 332 5.49 12.26 -8.09
N VAL A 333 5.83 13.26 -8.90
CA VAL A 333 6.82 13.12 -9.98
C VAL A 333 8.21 12.72 -9.46
N PHE A 334 8.63 13.22 -8.30
CA PHE A 334 9.97 12.97 -7.76
C PHE A 334 10.11 11.54 -7.22
N GLY A 335 9.04 10.95 -6.68
CA GLY A 335 9.00 9.52 -6.35
C GLY A 335 9.23 8.62 -7.58
N TYR A 336 8.77 9.02 -8.77
CA TYR A 336 9.09 8.32 -10.02
C TYR A 336 10.46 8.67 -10.59
N LYS A 337 10.89 9.94 -10.48
CA LYS A 337 12.18 10.41 -10.97
C LYS A 337 13.34 9.64 -10.32
N GLN A 338 13.19 9.28 -9.04
CA GLN A 338 14.13 8.39 -8.34
C GLN A 338 14.45 7.10 -9.11
N ILE A 339 13.48 6.48 -9.77
CA ILE A 339 13.68 5.26 -10.58
C ILE A 339 14.49 5.58 -11.84
N LEU A 340 14.22 6.73 -12.46
CA LEU A 340 14.86 7.16 -13.71
C LEU A 340 16.31 7.60 -13.49
N ASP A 341 16.58 8.30 -12.39
CA ASP A 341 17.92 8.75 -12.02
C ASP A 341 18.82 7.58 -11.58
N HIS A 342 18.22 6.53 -11.05
CA HIS A 342 18.93 5.37 -10.51
C HIS A 342 18.46 4.08 -11.16
N PRO A 343 18.79 3.84 -12.44
CA PRO A 343 18.41 2.61 -13.15
C PRO A 343 19.05 1.34 -12.54
N GLY A 344 19.90 1.48 -11.52
CA GLY A 344 20.37 0.41 -10.65
C GLY A 344 21.33 -0.53 -11.36
N GLY A 345 22.38 0.04 -11.96
CA GLY A 345 23.37 -0.59 -12.84
C GLY A 345 23.79 -2.04 -12.51
N PHE A 346 24.38 -2.75 -13.46
CA PHE A 346 24.73 -4.16 -13.29
C PHE A 346 26.06 -4.37 -12.55
N GLY A 347 26.22 -5.53 -11.90
CA GLY A 347 27.50 -5.94 -11.31
C GLY A 347 27.78 -5.40 -9.91
N ASN A 348 26.77 -4.91 -9.19
CA ASN A 348 26.94 -4.48 -7.80
C ASN A 348 27.42 -5.64 -6.90
N SER A 349 28.28 -5.32 -5.92
CA SER A 349 28.76 -6.28 -4.93
C SER A 349 27.62 -6.90 -4.13
N GLY A 350 27.70 -8.21 -3.86
CA GLY A 350 26.75 -8.92 -3.00
C GLY A 350 27.01 -8.77 -1.49
N GLN A 351 28.07 -8.06 -1.11
CA GLN A 351 28.46 -7.87 0.29
C GLN A 351 27.54 -6.89 1.02
N LEU A 352 27.24 -7.20 2.28
CA LEU A 352 26.45 -6.35 3.16
C LEU A 352 27.41 -5.49 3.96
N THR A 353 27.56 -4.22 3.57
CA THR A 353 28.56 -3.30 4.13
C THR A 353 27.94 -2.10 4.86
N LYS A 354 26.61 -1.96 4.80
CA LYS A 354 25.85 -0.89 5.45
C LYS A 354 24.77 -1.49 6.32
N GLU A 355 24.44 -0.81 7.41
CA GLU A 355 23.27 -1.11 8.25
C GLU A 355 22.25 0.00 8.08
N VAL A 356 20.99 -0.38 7.93
CA VAL A 356 19.88 0.56 7.72
C VAL A 356 18.80 0.28 8.74
N GLU A 357 18.29 1.33 9.38
CA GLU A 357 17.12 1.23 10.25
C GLU A 357 15.87 0.91 9.43
N VAL A 358 15.09 -0.06 9.90
CA VAL A 358 13.86 -0.52 9.25
C VAL A 358 12.77 -0.68 10.29
N VAL A 359 11.52 -0.77 9.85
CA VAL A 359 10.42 -1.16 10.74
C VAL A 359 10.32 -2.69 10.81
N ALA A 360 9.96 -3.18 12.00
CA ALA A 360 9.75 -4.59 12.27
C ALA A 360 8.93 -5.27 11.14
N PRO A 361 9.38 -6.42 10.60
CA PRO A 361 8.63 -7.12 9.57
C PRO A 361 7.21 -7.44 10.03
N ALA A 362 6.23 -6.86 9.35
CA ALA A 362 4.83 -6.85 9.79
C ALA A 362 4.11 -8.21 9.79
N ASN A 363 4.74 -9.28 9.29
CA ASN A 363 4.12 -10.59 9.14
C ASN A 363 4.79 -11.66 10.01
N PRO A 364 4.03 -12.37 10.88
CA PRO A 364 4.57 -13.45 11.69
C PRO A 364 5.08 -14.64 10.87
N GLN A 365 4.75 -14.72 9.58
CA GLN A 365 5.16 -15.80 8.67
C GLN A 365 6.05 -15.31 7.52
N ALA A 366 7.37 -15.35 7.75
CA ALA A 366 8.37 -14.98 6.73
C ALA A 366 8.19 -15.72 5.39
N VAL A 367 7.68 -16.96 5.39
CA VAL A 367 7.44 -17.74 4.17
C VAL A 367 6.47 -17.08 3.18
N GLN A 368 5.65 -16.13 3.62
CA GLN A 368 4.73 -15.41 2.73
C GLN A 368 5.45 -14.37 1.86
N TYR A 369 6.68 -14.00 2.23
CA TYR A 369 7.56 -13.19 1.39
C TYR A 369 8.38 -14.03 0.42
N LEU A 370 8.19 -15.36 0.37
CA LEU A 370 9.02 -16.25 -0.45
C LEU A 370 9.08 -15.82 -1.93
N PRO A 371 7.98 -15.46 -2.63
CA PRO A 371 8.08 -15.00 -4.01
C PRO A 371 8.95 -13.75 -4.14
N GLN A 372 8.69 -12.74 -3.30
CA GLN A 372 9.44 -11.48 -3.32
C GLN A 372 10.92 -11.70 -2.99
N ALA A 373 11.21 -12.53 -1.99
CA ALA A 373 12.56 -12.89 -1.58
C ALA A 373 13.33 -13.62 -2.69
N LEU A 374 12.67 -14.50 -3.46
CA LEU A 374 13.27 -15.14 -4.63
C LEU A 374 13.57 -14.12 -5.75
N GLY A 375 12.70 -13.13 -5.94
CA GLY A 375 12.95 -12.02 -6.87
C GLY A 375 14.15 -11.16 -6.44
N ILE A 376 14.23 -10.81 -5.16
CA ILE A 376 15.38 -10.09 -4.57
C ILE A 376 16.65 -10.93 -4.70
N LEU A 377 16.60 -12.21 -4.34
CA LEU A 377 17.74 -13.12 -4.43
C LEU A 377 18.28 -13.18 -5.86
N LEU A 378 17.41 -13.38 -6.85
CA LEU A 378 17.82 -13.42 -8.25
C LEU A 378 18.43 -12.08 -8.70
N ALA A 379 17.81 -10.96 -8.33
CA ALA A 379 18.31 -9.63 -8.66
C ALA A 379 19.70 -9.37 -8.05
N ARG A 380 19.92 -9.80 -6.81
CA ARG A 380 21.21 -9.68 -6.11
C ARG A 380 22.27 -10.58 -6.73
N LEU A 381 21.92 -11.81 -7.13
CA LEU A 381 22.85 -12.75 -7.77
C LEU A 381 23.36 -12.25 -9.13
N ILE A 382 22.56 -11.48 -9.87
CA ILE A 382 22.97 -10.86 -11.14
C ILE A 382 23.46 -9.41 -10.96
N GLY A 383 23.58 -8.93 -9.72
CA GLY A 383 24.18 -7.63 -9.38
C GLY A 383 23.32 -6.41 -9.70
N LEU A 384 21.98 -6.52 -9.73
CA LEU A 384 21.08 -5.36 -9.88
C LEU A 384 21.12 -4.45 -8.65
N GLY A 385 21.00 -3.13 -8.85
CA GLY A 385 20.81 -2.14 -7.79
C GLY A 385 19.37 -2.11 -7.23
N PHE A 386 19.07 -1.14 -6.38
CA PHE A 386 17.84 -1.10 -5.57
C PHE A 386 16.53 -1.15 -6.37
N TYR A 387 16.27 -0.17 -7.25
CA TYR A 387 14.99 -0.06 -7.97
C TYR A 387 14.70 -1.25 -8.92
N PRO A 388 15.65 -1.76 -9.73
CA PRO A 388 15.40 -2.97 -10.52
C PRO A 388 15.28 -4.23 -9.64
N MET A 389 15.94 -4.30 -8.48
CA MET A 389 15.73 -5.36 -7.49
C MET A 389 14.31 -5.30 -6.90
N LEU A 390 13.82 -4.11 -6.53
CA LEU A 390 12.46 -3.88 -6.08
C LEU A 390 11.46 -4.36 -7.15
N LEU A 391 11.65 -3.95 -8.41
CA LEU A 391 10.79 -4.39 -9.51
C LEU A 391 10.84 -5.92 -9.66
N MET A 392 12.01 -6.56 -9.59
CA MET A 392 12.12 -8.02 -9.67
C MET A 392 11.33 -8.73 -8.57
N GLY A 393 11.39 -8.22 -7.33
CA GLY A 393 10.57 -8.72 -6.22
C GLY A 393 9.07 -8.59 -6.48
N ARG A 394 8.61 -7.43 -6.99
CA ARG A 394 7.21 -7.20 -7.40
C ARG A 394 6.79 -8.15 -8.52
N LEU A 395 7.63 -8.41 -9.52
CA LEU A 395 7.31 -9.34 -10.62
C LEU A 395 7.12 -10.78 -10.14
N PHE A 396 7.93 -11.25 -9.19
CA PHE A 396 7.74 -12.57 -8.59
C PHE A 396 6.47 -12.64 -7.74
N SER A 397 6.11 -11.55 -7.04
CA SER A 397 4.83 -11.40 -6.34
C SER A 397 3.64 -11.53 -7.30
N VAL A 398 3.66 -10.79 -8.42
CA VAL A 398 2.67 -10.86 -9.50
C VAL A 398 2.58 -12.27 -10.09
N ALA A 399 3.72 -12.93 -10.33
CA ALA A 399 3.75 -14.29 -10.87
C ALA A 399 3.10 -15.30 -9.91
N ALA A 400 3.41 -15.22 -8.62
CA ALA A 400 2.83 -16.09 -7.60
C ALA A 400 1.31 -15.86 -7.45
N TYR A 401 0.88 -14.60 -7.40
CA TYR A 401 -0.55 -14.25 -7.37
C TYR A 401 -1.29 -14.78 -8.60
N THR A 402 -0.73 -14.56 -9.78
CA THR A 402 -1.28 -15.02 -11.06
C THR A 402 -1.46 -16.54 -11.06
N ALA A 403 -0.45 -17.28 -10.63
CA ALA A 403 -0.51 -18.73 -10.56
C ALA A 403 -1.62 -19.20 -9.60
N LEU A 404 -1.67 -18.65 -8.39
CA LEU A 404 -2.68 -19.01 -7.39
C LEU A 404 -4.10 -18.64 -7.82
N ALA A 405 -4.29 -17.44 -8.38
CA ALA A 405 -5.57 -16.98 -8.92
C ALA A 405 -6.06 -17.85 -10.08
N ALA A 406 -5.18 -18.18 -11.03
CA ALA A 406 -5.50 -19.04 -12.16
C ALA A 406 -5.85 -20.47 -11.69
N LEU A 407 -5.11 -21.00 -10.72
CA LEU A 407 -5.41 -22.30 -10.09
C LEU A 407 -6.76 -22.27 -9.36
N ALA A 408 -7.08 -21.19 -8.63
CA ALA A 408 -8.35 -21.02 -7.95
C ALA A 408 -9.53 -21.04 -8.94
N VAL A 409 -9.44 -20.26 -10.03
CA VAL A 409 -10.47 -20.23 -11.10
C VAL A 409 -10.55 -21.55 -11.86
N SER A 410 -9.42 -22.27 -11.98
CA SER A 410 -9.39 -23.60 -12.57
C SER A 410 -10.13 -24.63 -11.70
N ALA A 411 -9.84 -24.61 -10.40
CA ALA A 411 -10.42 -25.49 -9.38
C ALA A 411 -11.89 -25.19 -9.08
N ALA A 412 -12.34 -23.94 -9.25
CA ALA A 412 -13.71 -23.54 -9.00
C ALA A 412 -14.72 -24.36 -9.84
N PRO A 413 -15.83 -24.84 -9.23
CA PRO A 413 -16.90 -25.54 -9.94
C PRO A 413 -17.47 -24.78 -11.15
N ARG A 414 -18.11 -25.53 -12.05
CA ARG A 414 -18.84 -24.92 -13.17
C ARG A 414 -19.95 -24.02 -12.63
N GLY A 415 -20.04 -22.81 -13.17
CA GLY A 415 -21.03 -21.81 -12.77
C GLY A 415 -20.58 -20.86 -11.65
N SER A 416 -19.40 -21.05 -11.05
CA SER A 416 -18.83 -20.09 -10.08
C SER A 416 -17.49 -19.49 -10.50
N LYS A 417 -16.94 -19.87 -11.66
CA LYS A 417 -15.62 -19.42 -12.11
C LYS A 417 -15.54 -17.91 -12.25
N GLU A 418 -16.64 -17.29 -12.68
CA GLU A 418 -16.78 -15.85 -12.86
C GLU A 418 -16.70 -15.09 -11.53
N ILE A 419 -17.18 -15.68 -10.43
CA ILE A 419 -17.07 -15.10 -9.08
C ILE A 419 -15.60 -14.99 -8.67
N PHE A 420 -14.86 -16.11 -8.79
CA PHE A 420 -13.44 -16.12 -8.49
C PHE A 420 -12.64 -15.25 -9.47
N SER A 421 -13.03 -15.20 -10.75
CA SER A 421 -12.39 -14.35 -11.76
C SER A 421 -12.56 -12.88 -11.42
N ALA A 422 -13.77 -12.44 -11.07
CA ALA A 422 -14.05 -11.06 -10.71
C ALA A 422 -13.32 -10.65 -9.42
N ALA A 423 -13.34 -11.51 -8.40
CA ALA A 423 -12.63 -11.26 -7.14
C ALA A 423 -11.10 -11.19 -7.34
N ALA A 424 -10.52 -12.08 -8.15
CA ALA A 424 -9.08 -12.11 -8.42
C ALA A 424 -8.57 -11.00 -9.35
N LEU A 425 -9.47 -10.30 -10.04
CA LEU A 425 -9.11 -9.19 -10.92
C LEU A 425 -9.48 -7.83 -10.32
N LEU A 426 -9.93 -7.76 -9.06
CA LEU A 426 -10.14 -6.49 -8.39
C LEU A 426 -8.81 -5.74 -8.23
N PRO A 427 -8.79 -4.40 -8.45
CA PRO A 427 -7.60 -3.57 -8.29
C PRO A 427 -6.85 -3.80 -6.98
N MET A 428 -7.54 -3.99 -5.85
CA MET A 428 -6.87 -4.21 -4.56
C MET A 428 -5.95 -5.43 -4.55
N GLY A 429 -6.38 -6.55 -5.15
CA GLY A 429 -5.54 -7.75 -5.22
C GLY A 429 -4.37 -7.57 -6.18
N LEU A 430 -4.61 -6.86 -7.28
CA LEU A 430 -3.59 -6.58 -8.30
C LEU A 430 -2.55 -5.55 -7.84
N SER A 431 -2.95 -4.53 -7.06
CA SER A 431 -2.05 -3.52 -6.50
C SER A 431 -1.18 -4.09 -5.38
N LEU A 432 -1.72 -4.97 -4.52
CA LEU A 432 -0.93 -5.73 -3.56
C LEU A 432 0.05 -6.67 -4.25
N ALA A 433 -0.38 -7.34 -5.32
CA ALA A 433 0.50 -8.21 -6.10
C ALA A 433 1.62 -7.41 -6.80
N GLY A 434 1.28 -6.23 -7.33
CA GLY A 434 2.21 -5.29 -7.96
C GLY A 434 3.08 -4.52 -6.98
N SER A 435 2.91 -4.68 -5.68
CA SER A 435 3.77 -4.10 -4.62
C SER A 435 4.38 -5.20 -3.76
N PHE A 436 5.22 -4.84 -2.79
CA PHE A 436 5.60 -5.76 -1.73
C PHE A 436 4.47 -5.88 -0.73
N SER A 437 3.73 -6.98 -0.79
CA SER A 437 2.78 -7.32 0.25
C SER A 437 2.73 -8.82 0.55
N ALA A 438 2.68 -9.14 1.84
CA ALA A 438 2.33 -10.47 2.31
C ALA A 438 0.89 -10.87 1.91
N ASP A 439 -0.01 -9.89 1.84
CA ASP A 439 -1.43 -10.12 1.54
C ASP A 439 -1.61 -10.77 0.17
N THR A 440 -0.67 -10.59 -0.76
CA THR A 440 -0.65 -11.26 -2.06
C THR A 440 -0.73 -12.78 -1.95
N MET A 441 0.12 -13.37 -1.11
CA MET A 441 0.12 -14.81 -0.88
C MET A 441 -1.14 -15.25 -0.13
N VAL A 442 -1.54 -14.49 0.88
CA VAL A 442 -2.77 -14.76 1.67
C VAL A 442 -4.00 -14.82 0.77
N LEU A 443 -4.17 -13.82 -0.12
CA LEU A 443 -5.28 -13.73 -1.05
C LEU A 443 -5.30 -14.91 -2.03
N GLY A 444 -4.17 -15.17 -2.70
CA GLY A 444 -4.07 -16.27 -3.66
C GLY A 444 -4.36 -17.64 -3.01
N MET A 445 -3.79 -17.89 -1.82
CA MET A 445 -4.02 -19.12 -1.05
C MET A 445 -5.47 -19.23 -0.59
N ALA A 446 -6.08 -18.14 -0.10
CA ALA A 446 -7.48 -18.11 0.33
C ALA A 446 -8.45 -18.41 -0.82
N PHE A 447 -8.23 -17.82 -2.01
CA PHE A 447 -9.04 -18.10 -3.19
C PHE A 447 -8.90 -19.56 -3.62
N LEU A 448 -7.68 -20.09 -3.67
CA LEU A 448 -7.45 -21.49 -4.04
C LEU A 448 -8.06 -22.46 -3.02
N PHE A 449 -7.85 -22.20 -1.73
CA PHE A 449 -8.42 -23.00 -0.64
C PHE A 449 -9.95 -23.02 -0.71
N THR A 450 -10.57 -21.86 -0.90
CA THR A 450 -12.01 -21.72 -1.04
C THR A 450 -12.54 -22.46 -2.27
N ALA A 451 -11.88 -22.33 -3.42
CA ALA A 451 -12.25 -23.02 -4.65
C ALA A 451 -12.16 -24.55 -4.52
N LEU A 452 -11.08 -25.06 -3.90
CA LEU A 452 -10.88 -26.50 -3.67
C LEU A 452 -11.89 -27.08 -2.68
N CYS A 453 -12.14 -26.39 -1.56
CA CYS A 453 -13.18 -26.77 -0.61
C CYS A 453 -14.55 -26.80 -1.30
N PHE A 454 -14.87 -25.76 -2.06
CA PHE A 454 -16.15 -25.66 -2.76
C PHE A 454 -16.34 -26.75 -3.82
N ALA A 455 -15.29 -27.10 -4.57
CA ALA A 455 -15.30 -28.25 -5.46
C ALA A 455 -15.54 -29.57 -4.71
N GLY A 456 -14.90 -29.78 -3.56
CA GLY A 456 -15.11 -30.98 -2.73
C GLY A 456 -16.50 -31.08 -2.10
N MET A 457 -17.22 -29.96 -1.95
CA MET A 457 -18.60 -29.92 -1.46
C MET A 457 -19.63 -30.24 -2.56
N THR A 458 -19.39 -29.75 -3.77
CA THR A 458 -20.39 -29.72 -4.83
C THR A 458 -20.24 -30.84 -5.85
N GLU A 459 -19.02 -31.22 -6.20
CA GLU A 459 -18.78 -32.26 -7.20
C GLU A 459 -18.98 -33.66 -6.61
N ASP A 460 -19.57 -34.57 -7.39
CA ASP A 460 -19.68 -36.01 -7.06
C ASP A 460 -18.43 -36.77 -7.52
N LYS A 461 -17.25 -36.28 -7.14
CA LYS A 461 -15.96 -36.85 -7.50
C LYS A 461 -15.07 -37.01 -6.26
N PRO A 462 -14.28 -38.10 -6.18
CA PRO A 462 -13.31 -38.25 -5.10
C PRO A 462 -12.26 -37.14 -5.16
N VAL A 463 -11.95 -36.56 -4.00
CA VAL A 463 -10.85 -35.60 -3.85
C VAL A 463 -9.55 -36.38 -3.76
N SER A 464 -8.72 -36.25 -4.80
CA SER A 464 -7.41 -36.90 -4.87
C SER A 464 -6.54 -36.59 -3.65
N PHE A 465 -5.66 -37.52 -3.28
CA PHE A 465 -4.71 -37.34 -2.18
C PHE A 465 -3.86 -36.06 -2.32
N VAL A 466 -3.42 -35.73 -3.54
CA VAL A 466 -2.68 -34.48 -3.82
C VAL A 466 -3.48 -33.24 -3.42
N ARG A 467 -4.76 -33.16 -3.80
CA ARG A 467 -5.65 -32.04 -3.40
C ARG A 467 -5.87 -31.99 -1.90
N GLN A 468 -5.94 -33.14 -1.22
CA GLN A 468 -6.05 -33.18 0.25
C GLN A 468 -4.76 -32.64 0.90
N ALA A 469 -3.59 -33.05 0.42
CA ALA A 469 -2.30 -32.52 0.89
C ALA A 469 -2.19 -31.01 0.65
N VAL A 470 -2.60 -30.52 -0.53
CA VAL A 470 -2.64 -29.08 -0.83
C VAL A 470 -3.58 -28.34 0.14
N LEU A 471 -4.77 -28.85 0.41
CA LEU A 471 -5.70 -28.24 1.38
C LEU A 471 -5.09 -28.18 2.80
N LEU A 472 -4.36 -29.21 3.22
CA LEU A 472 -3.67 -29.23 4.50
C LEU A 472 -2.58 -28.16 4.57
N VAL A 473 -1.74 -28.05 3.54
CA VAL A 473 -0.67 -27.04 3.46
C VAL A 473 -1.28 -25.63 3.42
N LEU A 474 -2.31 -25.40 2.59
CA LEU A 474 -2.99 -24.10 2.52
C LEU A 474 -3.59 -23.71 3.87
N ALA A 475 -4.21 -24.64 4.62
CA ALA A 475 -4.73 -24.35 5.94
C ALA A 475 -3.63 -24.00 6.96
N ALA A 476 -2.50 -24.72 6.90
CA ALA A 476 -1.35 -24.49 7.77
C ALA A 476 -0.65 -23.14 7.51
N LEU A 477 -0.73 -22.62 6.28
CA LEU A 477 -0.16 -21.32 5.90
C LEU A 477 -1.16 -20.17 6.07
N LEU A 478 -2.45 -20.40 5.79
CA LEU A 478 -3.47 -19.35 5.79
C LEU A 478 -3.92 -18.95 7.21
N ALA A 479 -4.14 -19.94 8.09
CA ALA A 479 -4.61 -19.66 9.45
C ALA A 479 -3.64 -18.77 10.25
N PRO A 480 -2.32 -19.05 10.30
CA PRO A 480 -1.36 -18.18 10.97
C PRO A 480 -1.02 -16.88 10.24
N ALA A 481 -1.38 -16.75 8.95
CA ALA A 481 -1.06 -15.58 8.15
C ALA A 481 -1.54 -14.27 8.77
N LYS A 482 -2.79 -14.31 9.24
CA LYS A 482 -3.40 -13.28 10.07
C LYS A 482 -4.35 -13.95 11.03
N ALA A 483 -4.45 -13.44 12.25
CA ALA A 483 -5.31 -14.00 13.28
C ALA A 483 -6.78 -14.21 12.82
N ILE A 484 -7.24 -13.40 11.87
CA ILE A 484 -8.63 -13.34 11.40
C ILE A 484 -9.04 -14.48 10.47
N TYR A 485 -8.10 -15.22 9.86
CA TYR A 485 -8.42 -16.24 8.84
C TYR A 485 -8.56 -17.67 9.38
N LEU A 486 -8.39 -17.89 10.69
CA LEU A 486 -8.57 -19.21 11.32
C LEU A 486 -9.95 -19.83 10.99
N GLY A 487 -11.00 -19.00 10.96
CA GLY A 487 -12.37 -19.43 10.65
C GLY A 487 -12.53 -20.04 9.25
N MET A 488 -11.69 -19.66 8.27
CA MET A 488 -11.76 -20.19 6.91
C MET A 488 -11.57 -21.71 6.86
N VAL A 489 -10.81 -22.27 7.81
CA VAL A 489 -10.53 -23.71 7.87
C VAL A 489 -11.80 -24.54 8.04
N ALA A 490 -12.86 -23.97 8.62
CA ALA A 490 -14.14 -24.66 8.77
C ALA A 490 -14.82 -25.02 7.42
N LEU A 491 -14.35 -24.47 6.29
CA LEU A 491 -14.81 -24.84 4.95
C LEU A 491 -14.54 -26.32 4.61
N VAL A 492 -13.67 -27.06 5.30
CA VAL A 492 -13.51 -28.50 5.03
C VAL A 492 -14.67 -29.35 5.57
N PHE A 493 -15.44 -28.84 6.55
CA PHE A 493 -16.48 -29.64 7.21
C PHE A 493 -17.62 -30.09 6.28
N PRO A 494 -18.18 -29.24 5.41
CA PRO A 494 -19.27 -29.62 4.51
C PRO A 494 -18.85 -30.55 3.35
N MET A 495 -17.55 -30.83 3.17
CA MET A 495 -17.09 -31.78 2.16
C MET A 495 -17.63 -33.19 2.46
N LYS A 496 -18.15 -33.84 1.41
CA LYS A 496 -18.76 -35.18 1.46
C LYS A 496 -17.72 -36.20 1.95
N ALA A 497 -18.10 -37.06 2.89
CA ALA A 497 -17.18 -38.03 3.49
C ALA A 497 -16.74 -39.09 2.48
N GLU A 498 -17.64 -39.44 1.56
CA GLU A 498 -17.43 -40.37 0.45
C GLU A 498 -16.34 -39.84 -0.49
N ASN A 499 -16.34 -38.54 -0.77
CA ASN A 499 -15.33 -37.89 -1.60
C ASN A 499 -13.93 -37.88 -0.96
N LEU A 500 -13.84 -38.01 0.36
CA LEU A 500 -12.58 -38.03 1.12
C LEU A 500 -12.10 -39.46 1.46
N GLY A 501 -12.66 -40.48 0.80
CA GLY A 501 -12.26 -41.88 1.01
C GLY A 501 -12.95 -42.56 2.20
N GLY A 502 -14.13 -42.07 2.60
CA GLY A 502 -14.99 -42.67 3.62
C GLY A 502 -14.96 -41.92 4.96
N ARG A 503 -15.87 -42.33 5.88
CA ARG A 503 -16.12 -41.61 7.14
C ARG A 503 -14.88 -41.48 8.03
N LEU A 504 -14.08 -42.53 8.18
CA LEU A 504 -12.89 -42.50 9.03
C LEU A 504 -11.81 -41.59 8.44
N ARG A 505 -11.45 -41.79 7.15
CA ARG A 505 -10.46 -40.95 6.46
C ARG A 505 -10.86 -39.49 6.43
N SER A 506 -12.15 -39.20 6.20
CA SER A 506 -12.68 -37.84 6.26
C SER A 506 -12.49 -37.18 7.63
N ARG A 507 -12.77 -37.90 8.73
CA ARG A 507 -12.56 -37.38 10.10
C ARG A 507 -11.09 -37.13 10.39
N ILE A 508 -10.22 -38.07 10.02
CA ILE A 508 -8.77 -37.94 10.19
C ILE A 508 -8.24 -36.74 9.41
N PHE A 509 -8.61 -36.60 8.14
CA PHE A 509 -8.22 -35.47 7.30
C PHE A 509 -8.66 -34.13 7.91
N LYS A 510 -9.95 -34.00 8.27
CA LYS A 510 -10.49 -32.77 8.88
C LYS A 510 -9.79 -32.46 10.21
N ALA A 511 -9.50 -33.47 11.04
CA ALA A 511 -8.75 -33.29 12.28
C ALA A 511 -7.32 -32.80 12.04
N PHE A 512 -6.60 -33.36 11.06
CA PHE A 512 -5.27 -32.89 10.69
C PHE A 512 -5.27 -31.45 10.19
N VAL A 513 -6.24 -31.08 9.35
CA VAL A 513 -6.39 -29.70 8.86
C VAL A 513 -6.63 -28.74 10.03
N CYS A 514 -7.56 -29.07 10.94
CA CYS A 514 -7.82 -28.26 12.14
C CYS A 514 -6.60 -28.17 13.06
N ALA A 515 -5.91 -29.28 13.30
CA ALA A 515 -4.73 -29.31 14.16
C ALA A 515 -3.59 -28.47 13.57
N ALA A 516 -3.30 -28.62 12.27
CA ALA A 516 -2.27 -27.84 11.60
C ALA A 516 -2.57 -26.34 11.64
N ALA A 517 -3.82 -25.95 11.37
CA ALA A 517 -4.26 -24.57 11.45
C ALA A 517 -4.17 -24.00 12.87
N LEU A 518 -4.64 -24.73 13.88
CA LEU A 518 -4.65 -24.28 15.27
C LEU A 518 -3.23 -24.17 15.86
N ILE A 519 -2.37 -25.16 15.60
CA ILE A 519 -0.97 -25.15 16.05
C ILE A 519 -0.24 -23.97 15.40
N GLY A 520 -0.38 -23.79 14.09
CA GLY A 520 0.22 -22.65 13.39
C GLY A 520 -0.29 -21.33 13.95
N TRP A 521 -1.61 -21.20 14.10
CA TRP A 521 -2.23 -19.97 14.61
C TRP A 521 -1.77 -19.63 16.03
N LEU A 522 -1.70 -20.62 16.93
CA LEU A 522 -1.22 -20.43 18.32
C LEU A 522 0.26 -20.05 18.35
N ALA A 523 1.09 -20.67 17.51
CA ALA A 523 2.51 -20.34 17.42
C ALA A 523 2.75 -18.91 16.93
N ALA A 524 1.93 -18.43 15.99
CA ALA A 524 2.09 -17.11 15.39
C ALA A 524 1.38 -15.97 16.16
N ASN A 525 0.25 -16.26 16.82
CA ASN A 525 -0.66 -15.24 17.39
C ASN A 525 -0.92 -15.43 18.90
N GLY A 526 -0.27 -16.41 19.54
CA GLY A 526 -0.52 -16.74 20.95
C GLY A 526 -0.21 -15.59 21.91
N THR A 527 0.85 -14.82 21.64
CA THR A 527 1.24 -13.63 22.42
C THR A 527 0.19 -12.52 22.28
N THR A 528 -0.27 -12.24 21.06
CA THR A 528 -1.35 -11.28 20.79
C THR A 528 -2.64 -11.69 21.51
N MET A 529 -2.97 -12.99 21.54
CA MET A 529 -4.14 -13.49 22.27
C MET A 529 -3.97 -13.39 23.78
N ALA A 530 -2.78 -13.65 24.33
CA ALA A 530 -2.52 -13.40 25.74
C ALA A 530 -2.70 -11.90 26.08
N TYR A 531 -2.21 -11.01 25.22
CA TYR A 531 -2.38 -9.57 25.37
C TYR A 531 -3.84 -9.10 25.27
N MET A 532 -4.67 -9.75 24.44
CA MET A 532 -6.14 -9.51 24.40
C MET A 532 -6.82 -9.79 25.73
N LEU A 533 -6.37 -10.85 26.40
CA LEU A 533 -6.96 -11.37 27.62
C LEU A 533 -6.36 -10.75 28.89
N ARG A 534 -5.48 -9.73 28.77
CA ARG A 534 -4.77 -9.10 29.89
C ARG A 534 -5.67 -8.55 31.00
N SER A 535 -6.91 -8.18 30.68
CA SER A 535 -7.90 -7.61 31.61
C SER A 535 -9.02 -8.59 31.97
N VAL A 536 -8.89 -9.84 31.53
CA VAL A 536 -9.82 -10.92 31.85
C VAL A 536 -9.25 -11.69 33.05
N ASP A 537 -10.09 -12.05 34.02
CA ASP A 537 -9.66 -12.84 35.18
C ASP A 537 -9.32 -14.27 34.75
N THR A 538 -8.06 -14.47 34.36
CA THR A 538 -7.57 -15.76 33.86
C THR A 538 -7.50 -16.81 34.96
N GLU A 539 -7.34 -16.42 36.22
CA GLU A 539 -7.32 -17.36 37.36
C GLU A 539 -8.68 -18.05 37.50
N ARG A 540 -9.77 -17.27 37.44
CA ARG A 540 -11.13 -17.81 37.47
C ARG A 540 -11.46 -18.66 36.24
N ILE A 541 -10.94 -18.29 35.06
CA ILE A 541 -11.05 -19.13 33.86
C ILE A 541 -10.35 -20.47 34.08
N GLN A 542 -9.13 -20.47 34.62
CA GLN A 542 -8.38 -21.70 34.89
C GLN A 542 -9.11 -22.61 35.88
N LEU A 543 -9.71 -22.02 36.94
CA LEU A 543 -10.54 -22.74 37.91
C LEU A 543 -11.78 -23.38 37.28
N ALA A 544 -12.31 -22.80 36.20
CA ALA A 544 -13.45 -23.34 35.47
C ALA A 544 -13.09 -24.35 34.36
N ILE A 545 -11.90 -24.22 33.76
CA ILE A 545 -11.43 -25.09 32.66
C ILE A 545 -11.29 -26.53 33.13
N LEU A 546 -10.63 -26.77 34.28
CA LEU A 546 -10.34 -28.13 34.74
C LEU A 546 -11.64 -28.93 35.01
N PRO A 547 -12.65 -28.41 35.74
CA PRO A 547 -13.96 -29.05 35.86
C PRO A 547 -14.66 -29.27 34.51
N ALA A 548 -14.58 -28.30 33.59
CA ALA A 548 -15.21 -28.41 32.28
C ALA A 548 -14.56 -29.50 31.41
N LEU A 549 -13.23 -29.63 31.43
CA LEU A 549 -12.49 -30.68 30.74
C LEU A 549 -12.78 -32.06 31.34
N LEU A 550 -12.83 -32.17 32.66
CA LEU A 550 -13.22 -33.40 33.35
C LEU A 550 -14.66 -33.80 33.00
N LEU A 551 -15.58 -32.84 33.01
CA LEU A 551 -16.98 -33.07 32.62
C LEU A 551 -17.09 -33.48 31.15
N ALA A 552 -16.35 -32.82 30.25
CA ALA A 552 -16.31 -33.18 28.84
C ALA A 552 -15.73 -34.60 28.64
N ALA A 553 -14.67 -34.97 29.34
CA ALA A 553 -14.10 -36.32 29.31
C ALA A 553 -15.09 -37.37 29.81
N VAL A 554 -15.81 -37.09 30.90
CA VAL A 554 -16.89 -37.95 31.43
C VAL A 554 -18.03 -38.06 30.42
N CYS A 555 -18.44 -36.96 29.80
CA CYS A 555 -19.48 -36.95 28.76
C CYS A 555 -19.06 -37.75 27.53
N VAL A 556 -17.80 -37.64 27.08
CA VAL A 556 -17.25 -38.41 25.96
C VAL A 556 -17.18 -39.90 26.30
N ALA A 557 -16.74 -40.26 27.52
CA ALA A 557 -16.70 -41.65 27.99
C ALA A 557 -18.11 -42.26 28.11
N ALA A 558 -19.07 -41.50 28.66
CA ALA A 558 -20.47 -41.90 28.75
C ALA A 558 -21.09 -42.05 27.36
N TRP A 559 -20.80 -41.13 26.43
CA TRP A 559 -21.23 -41.22 25.04
C TRP A 559 -20.69 -42.47 24.36
N TYR A 560 -19.39 -42.74 24.47
CA TYR A 560 -18.77 -43.92 23.87
C TYR A 560 -19.45 -45.22 24.35
N LYS A 561 -19.74 -45.35 25.64
CA LYS A 561 -20.39 -46.55 26.21
C LYS A 561 -21.91 -46.65 25.95
N LEU A 562 -22.63 -45.53 25.87
CA LEU A 562 -24.11 -45.53 25.96
C LEU A 562 -24.84 -44.97 24.72
N HIS A 563 -24.12 -44.42 23.73
CA HIS A 563 -24.73 -43.76 22.55
C HIS A 563 -25.67 -44.63 21.70
N HIS A 564 -25.59 -45.96 21.84
CA HIS A 564 -26.49 -46.90 21.15
C HIS A 564 -27.93 -46.88 21.71
N LYS A 565 -28.14 -46.42 22.95
CA LYS A 565 -29.47 -46.40 23.59
C LYS A 565 -30.26 -45.14 23.24
N ARG A 566 -31.52 -45.27 22.79
CA ARG A 566 -32.38 -44.15 22.34
C ARG A 566 -32.65 -43.11 23.44
N TRP A 567 -32.89 -43.53 24.68
CA TRP A 567 -33.12 -42.62 25.82
C TRP A 567 -31.87 -41.82 26.17
N PHE A 568 -30.68 -42.43 26.01
CA PHE A 568 -29.41 -41.76 26.30
C PHE A 568 -29.12 -40.62 25.32
N LYS A 569 -29.58 -40.69 24.06
CA LYS A 569 -29.45 -39.57 23.11
C LYS A 569 -30.23 -38.33 23.55
N TRP A 570 -31.42 -38.51 24.09
CA TRP A 570 -32.24 -37.42 24.66
C TRP A 570 -31.67 -36.90 25.98
N ALA A 571 -31.20 -37.79 26.84
CA ALA A 571 -30.51 -37.40 28.08
C ALA A 571 -29.20 -36.65 27.79
N ALA A 572 -28.43 -37.07 26.79
CA ALA A 572 -27.20 -36.41 26.36
C ALA A 572 -27.48 -35.04 25.73
N LEU A 573 -28.56 -34.89 24.96
CA LEU A 573 -29.01 -33.58 24.46
C LEU A 573 -29.40 -32.64 25.61
N GLY A 574 -30.14 -33.14 26.61
CA GLY A 574 -30.47 -32.37 27.81
C GLY A 574 -29.24 -31.98 28.64
N ALA A 575 -28.30 -32.92 28.82
CA ALA A 575 -27.02 -32.66 29.48
C ALA A 575 -26.16 -31.66 28.70
N CYS A 576 -26.09 -31.76 27.37
CA CYS A 576 -25.45 -30.75 26.53
C CYS A 576 -26.08 -29.35 26.73
N GLY A 577 -27.41 -29.27 26.80
CA GLY A 577 -28.11 -28.02 27.11
C GLY A 577 -27.73 -27.45 28.47
N LEU A 578 -27.67 -28.28 29.51
CA LEU A 578 -27.25 -27.86 30.85
C LEU A 578 -25.77 -27.45 30.91
N ILE A 579 -24.88 -28.15 30.20
CA ILE A 579 -23.46 -27.79 30.10
C ILE A 579 -23.29 -26.46 29.37
N LEU A 580 -24.06 -26.22 28.30
CA LEU A 580 -24.07 -24.93 27.60
C LEU A 580 -24.58 -23.80 28.50
N LEU A 581 -25.61 -24.06 29.31
CA LEU A 581 -26.11 -23.09 30.30
C LEU A 581 -25.10 -22.82 31.42
N ALA A 582 -24.47 -23.87 31.97
CA ALA A 582 -23.45 -23.73 33.00
C ALA A 582 -22.20 -23.02 32.46
N GLY A 583 -21.73 -23.41 31.26
CA GLY A 583 -20.64 -22.74 30.56
C GLY A 583 -20.99 -21.28 30.25
N GLY A 584 -22.22 -21.01 29.81
CA GLY A 584 -22.72 -19.64 29.62
C GLY A 584 -22.74 -18.84 30.93
N ALA A 585 -23.17 -19.44 32.04
CA ALA A 585 -23.17 -18.81 33.35
C ALA A 585 -21.75 -18.56 33.88
N THR A 586 -20.82 -19.49 33.69
CA THR A 586 -19.40 -19.31 34.02
C THR A 586 -18.78 -18.21 33.18
N VAL A 587 -19.06 -18.16 31.88
CA VAL A 587 -18.64 -17.06 31.01
C VAL A 587 -19.22 -15.75 31.57
N LEU A 588 -20.53 -15.64 31.76
CA LEU A 588 -21.15 -14.43 32.33
C LEU A 588 -20.57 -14.02 33.68
N TRP A 589 -20.22 -14.97 34.54
CA TRP A 589 -19.58 -14.71 35.83
C TRP A 589 -18.15 -14.20 35.67
N VAL A 590 -17.35 -14.81 34.80
CA VAL A 590 -16.01 -14.30 34.44
C VAL A 590 -16.13 -12.90 33.83
N LEU A 591 -17.07 -12.68 32.91
CA LEU A 591 -17.30 -11.38 32.27
C LEU A 591 -17.73 -10.31 33.31
N ALA A 592 -18.57 -10.66 34.28
CA ALA A 592 -19.02 -9.76 35.36
C ALA A 592 -17.90 -9.38 36.35
N ASN A 593 -16.82 -10.14 36.38
CA ASN A 593 -15.68 -9.92 37.27
C ASN A 593 -14.39 -9.56 36.49
N SER A 594 -14.48 -9.47 35.16
CA SER A 594 -13.40 -8.98 34.31
C SER A 594 -13.65 -7.49 34.08
N GLY A 595 -12.66 -6.66 34.36
CA GLY A 595 -12.83 -5.22 34.25
C GLY A 595 -11.50 -4.50 34.36
N GLN A 596 -11.28 -3.60 33.42
CA GLN A 596 -10.26 -2.55 33.54
C GLN A 596 -11.05 -1.25 33.71
N THR A 597 -11.00 -0.67 34.91
CA THR A 597 -11.57 0.65 35.20
C THR A 597 -10.42 1.61 35.46
N LEU A 598 -10.16 2.50 34.50
CA LEU A 598 -9.15 3.53 34.63
C LEU A 598 -9.79 4.78 35.25
N THR A 599 -9.12 5.42 36.20
CA THR A 599 -9.60 6.70 36.75
C THR A 599 -9.39 7.82 35.72
N PRO A 600 -10.13 8.95 35.81
CA PRO A 600 -9.90 10.10 34.94
C PRO A 600 -8.45 10.59 34.97
N GLU A 601 -7.78 10.52 36.12
CA GLU A 601 -6.38 10.90 36.29
C GLU A 601 -5.43 9.92 35.58
N GLU A 602 -5.69 8.62 35.63
CA GLU A 602 -4.90 7.61 34.91
C GLU A 602 -5.04 7.77 33.40
N ILE A 603 -6.27 8.03 32.92
CA ILE A 603 -6.52 8.30 31.50
C ILE A 603 -5.76 9.56 31.08
N ALA A 604 -5.83 10.64 31.86
CA ALA A 604 -5.15 11.90 31.58
C ALA A 604 -3.62 11.74 31.57
N ALA A 605 -3.05 11.01 32.53
CA ALA A 605 -1.63 10.70 32.60
C ALA A 605 -1.16 9.80 31.45
N GLY A 606 -2.06 9.01 30.88
CA GLY A 606 -1.80 8.14 29.74
C GLY A 606 -2.02 8.79 28.38
N ILE A 607 -2.29 10.10 28.29
CA ILE A 607 -2.43 10.79 27.00
C ILE A 607 -1.04 11.15 26.47
N GLN A 608 -0.73 10.64 25.28
CA GLN A 608 0.47 10.97 24.53
C GLN A 608 0.41 12.39 23.95
N PRO A 609 1.53 13.01 23.55
CA PRO A 609 1.54 14.33 22.92
C PRO A 609 0.65 14.46 21.68
N ASN A 610 0.40 13.34 20.97
CA ASN A 610 -0.51 13.29 19.83
C ASN A 610 -2.00 13.25 20.22
N GLY A 611 -2.33 13.25 21.52
CA GLY A 611 -3.69 13.19 22.04
C GLY A 611 -4.26 11.78 22.21
N GLU A 612 -3.52 10.72 21.84
CA GLU A 612 -3.99 9.33 21.95
C GLU A 612 -3.67 8.74 23.32
N SER A 613 -4.57 7.91 23.83
CA SER A 613 -4.31 7.16 25.06
C SER A 613 -3.34 6.01 24.81
N ILE A 614 -2.35 5.82 25.69
CA ILE A 614 -1.52 4.60 25.76
C ILE A 614 -2.35 3.36 26.12
N TYR A 615 -3.55 3.55 26.68
CA TYR A 615 -4.47 2.46 26.96
C TYR A 615 -5.34 2.17 25.74
N THR A 616 -5.29 0.91 25.29
CA THR A 616 -6.16 0.42 24.21
C THR A 616 -7.31 -0.43 24.73
N PHE A 617 -8.34 -0.64 23.92
CA PHE A 617 -9.44 -1.53 24.28
C PHE A 617 -8.94 -2.95 24.59
N SER A 618 -9.55 -3.55 25.59
CA SER A 618 -9.33 -4.93 26.00
C SER A 618 -10.69 -5.64 26.16
N ILE A 619 -10.70 -6.97 26.19
CA ILE A 619 -11.97 -7.72 26.32
C ILE A 619 -12.70 -7.32 27.62
N GLY A 620 -11.98 -7.23 28.74
CA GLY A 620 -12.55 -6.76 30.01
C GLY A 620 -13.14 -5.35 29.93
N TYR A 621 -12.46 -4.41 29.27
CA TYR A 621 -12.95 -3.03 29.13
C TYR A 621 -14.25 -2.95 28.33
N MET A 622 -14.35 -3.69 27.21
CA MET A 622 -15.56 -3.69 26.38
C MET A 622 -16.78 -4.21 27.14
N LEU A 623 -16.58 -5.20 28.00
CA LEU A 623 -17.63 -5.82 28.80
C LEU A 623 -18.11 -4.92 29.93
N SER A 624 -17.19 -4.17 30.56
CA SER A 624 -17.54 -3.17 31.57
C SER A 624 -18.15 -1.89 30.96
N HIS A 625 -17.93 -1.64 29.67
CA HIS A 625 -18.40 -0.44 28.97
C HIS A 625 -19.19 -0.75 27.67
N PRO A 626 -20.32 -1.49 27.75
CA PRO A 626 -21.04 -1.95 26.57
C PRO A 626 -21.66 -0.80 25.75
N SER A 627 -22.15 0.26 26.39
CA SER A 627 -22.75 1.41 25.69
C SER A 627 -21.71 2.18 24.87
N GLN A 628 -20.53 2.40 25.43
CA GLN A 628 -19.41 3.06 24.75
C GLN A 628 -18.89 2.20 23.61
N THR A 629 -18.77 0.89 23.82
CA THR A 629 -18.37 -0.07 22.79
C THR A 629 -19.37 -0.10 21.64
N ILE A 630 -20.67 -0.15 21.92
CA ILE A 630 -21.71 -0.09 20.87
C ILE A 630 -21.66 1.23 20.10
N LYS A 631 -21.47 2.36 20.80
CA LYS A 631 -21.33 3.68 20.16
C LYS A 631 -20.09 3.73 19.25
N LEU A 632 -18.95 3.23 19.71
CA LEU A 632 -17.72 3.12 18.92
C LEU A 632 -17.95 2.31 17.64
N LEU A 633 -18.57 1.13 17.75
CA LEU A 633 -18.87 0.27 16.60
C LEU A 633 -19.86 0.91 15.63
N ALA A 634 -20.90 1.58 16.15
CA ALA A 634 -21.89 2.28 15.34
C ALA A 634 -21.23 3.43 14.55
N ASN A 635 -20.45 4.29 15.23
CA ASN A 635 -19.69 5.37 14.59
C ASN A 635 -18.71 4.81 13.54
N THR A 636 -18.05 3.70 13.85
CA THR A 636 -17.12 3.06 12.90
C THR A 636 -17.84 2.65 11.62
N VAL A 637 -19.04 2.07 11.73
CA VAL A 637 -19.83 1.70 10.54
C VAL A 637 -20.29 2.94 9.78
N THR A 638 -20.75 3.99 10.45
CA THR A 638 -21.24 5.20 9.76
C THR A 638 -20.11 5.95 9.06
N ASP A 639 -18.95 6.05 9.71
CA ASP A 639 -17.89 6.97 9.28
C ASP A 639 -16.90 6.28 8.35
N GLN A 640 -16.64 4.98 8.54
CA GLN A 640 -15.59 4.25 7.82
C GLN A 640 -16.11 3.28 6.75
N LEU A 641 -17.43 3.03 6.65
CA LEU A 641 -17.97 2.15 5.61
C LEU A 641 -17.55 2.55 4.19
N PRO A 642 -17.56 3.84 3.78
CA PRO A 642 -17.10 4.24 2.46
C PRO A 642 -15.63 3.86 2.22
N VAL A 643 -14.76 4.10 3.21
CA VAL A 643 -13.33 3.75 3.18
C VAL A 643 -13.14 2.24 3.08
N TYR A 644 -13.93 1.45 3.81
CA TYR A 644 -13.88 -0.01 3.74
C TYR A 644 -14.34 -0.55 2.39
N LEU A 645 -15.34 0.05 1.77
CA LEU A 645 -15.81 -0.34 0.43
C LEU A 645 -14.79 0.02 -0.64
N GLN A 646 -14.20 1.22 -0.58
CA GLN A 646 -13.14 1.64 -1.50
C GLN A 646 -11.89 0.78 -1.32
N GLY A 647 -11.46 0.53 -0.08
CA GLY A 647 -10.34 -0.35 0.24
C GLY A 647 -10.59 -1.82 -0.10
N LEU A 648 -11.83 -2.30 -0.10
CA LEU A 648 -12.16 -3.67 -0.56
C LEU A 648 -11.85 -3.84 -2.05
N VAL A 649 -12.23 -2.87 -2.88
CA VAL A 649 -12.07 -2.97 -4.33
C VAL A 649 -10.75 -2.41 -4.85
N GLY A 650 -10.02 -1.67 -4.01
CA GLY A 650 -8.72 -1.07 -4.36
C GLY A 650 -8.87 0.28 -5.00
N ALA A 651 -9.92 1.01 -4.61
CA ALA A 651 -10.11 2.41 -4.91
C ALA A 651 -9.31 3.34 -3.99
N LEU A 652 -8.49 2.77 -3.09
CA LEU A 652 -7.48 3.46 -2.29
C LEU A 652 -6.11 2.84 -2.62
N PRO A 653 -5.43 3.28 -3.70
CA PRO A 653 -4.26 2.58 -4.24
C PRO A 653 -2.95 2.83 -3.48
N GLY A 654 -2.86 3.92 -2.71
CA GLY A 654 -1.68 4.26 -1.89
C GLY A 654 -1.71 3.62 -0.50
N GLU A 655 -0.68 3.89 0.28
CA GLU A 655 -0.69 3.60 1.71
C GLU A 655 -1.82 4.44 2.38
N PRO A 656 -2.85 3.81 3.00
CA PRO A 656 -4.06 4.51 3.40
C PRO A 656 -3.91 5.59 4.48
N ILE A 657 -2.84 5.54 5.27
CA ILE A 657 -2.60 6.45 6.40
C ILE A 657 -1.89 7.73 5.92
N VAL A 658 -0.86 7.58 5.11
CA VAL A 658 0.03 8.62 4.59
C VAL A 658 -0.52 9.18 3.27
N HIS A 659 -0.90 8.31 2.34
CA HIS A 659 -1.26 8.65 0.96
C HIS A 659 -2.75 8.42 0.72
N LYS A 660 -3.59 9.37 1.12
CA LYS A 660 -5.06 9.30 1.00
C LYS A 660 -5.58 9.52 -0.43
N LEU A 661 -5.02 8.78 -1.38
CA LEU A 661 -5.47 8.78 -2.77
C LEU A 661 -6.78 7.99 -2.88
N ALA A 662 -7.78 8.55 -3.55
CA ALA A 662 -9.07 7.92 -3.74
C ALA A 662 -9.54 8.01 -5.19
N LEU A 663 -9.95 6.86 -5.74
CA LEU A 663 -10.61 6.81 -7.04
C LEU A 663 -12.02 7.41 -6.98
N SER A 664 -12.48 7.87 -8.14
CA SER A 664 -13.84 8.32 -8.34
C SER A 664 -14.89 7.30 -7.87
N TRP A 665 -15.99 7.80 -7.29
CA TRP A 665 -17.09 6.95 -6.82
C TRP A 665 -17.80 6.23 -7.96
N SER A 666 -17.85 6.82 -9.15
CA SER A 666 -18.35 6.16 -10.36
C SER A 666 -17.57 4.87 -10.64
N LEU A 667 -16.25 4.92 -10.58
CA LEU A 667 -15.41 3.75 -10.79
C LEU A 667 -15.48 2.76 -9.63
N THR A 668 -15.51 3.24 -8.40
CA THR A 668 -15.73 2.43 -7.19
C THR A 668 -17.02 1.61 -7.29
N ILE A 669 -18.12 2.25 -7.71
CA ILE A 669 -19.42 1.58 -7.89
C ILE A 669 -19.31 0.50 -8.98
N LEU A 670 -18.66 0.77 -10.11
CA LEU A 670 -18.45 -0.24 -11.15
C LEU A 670 -17.65 -1.44 -10.64
N LEU A 671 -16.60 -1.20 -9.86
CA LEU A 671 -15.78 -2.24 -9.25
C LEU A 671 -16.55 -3.10 -8.24
N LEU A 672 -17.49 -2.51 -7.50
CA LEU A 672 -18.39 -3.25 -6.60
C LEU A 672 -19.45 -4.04 -7.38
N LEU A 673 -19.98 -3.48 -8.47
CA LEU A 673 -21.05 -4.09 -9.27
C LEU A 673 -20.56 -5.30 -10.07
N VAL A 674 -19.34 -5.28 -10.61
CA VAL A 674 -18.83 -6.38 -11.45
C VAL A 674 -18.83 -7.73 -10.72
N PRO A 675 -18.28 -7.88 -9.49
CA PRO A 675 -18.37 -9.12 -8.71
C PRO A 675 -19.81 -9.49 -8.33
N VAL A 676 -20.67 -8.51 -8.04
CA VAL A 676 -22.11 -8.75 -7.79
C VAL A 676 -22.78 -9.34 -9.03
N CYS A 677 -22.55 -8.77 -10.21
CA CYS A 677 -23.04 -9.32 -11.48
C CYS A 677 -22.48 -10.72 -11.75
N ALA A 678 -21.23 -11.00 -11.35
CA ALA A 678 -20.62 -12.33 -11.45
C ALA A 678 -21.30 -13.37 -10.56
N SER A 679 -21.92 -12.94 -9.45
CA SER A 679 -22.67 -13.83 -8.55
C SER A 679 -23.99 -14.32 -9.13
N VAL A 680 -24.61 -13.53 -10.03
CA VAL A 680 -25.96 -13.78 -10.57
C VAL A 680 -26.00 -15.08 -11.36
N ARG A 681 -26.93 -15.98 -11.00
CA ARG A 681 -27.10 -17.28 -11.65
C ARG A 681 -27.86 -17.15 -12.96
N GLN A 682 -27.61 -18.07 -13.89
CA GLN A 682 -28.48 -18.26 -15.05
C GLN A 682 -29.74 -18.99 -14.63
N ALA A 683 -30.89 -18.64 -15.23
CA ALA A 683 -32.20 -19.15 -14.83
C ALA A 683 -32.30 -20.69 -14.83
N GLU A 684 -31.62 -21.35 -15.76
CA GLU A 684 -31.64 -22.82 -15.92
C GLU A 684 -30.59 -23.55 -15.07
N GLN A 685 -29.68 -22.84 -14.39
CA GLN A 685 -28.66 -23.49 -13.56
C GLN A 685 -29.23 -23.94 -12.22
N PRO A 686 -28.90 -25.14 -11.73
CA PRO A 686 -29.33 -25.59 -10.40
C PRO A 686 -28.68 -24.76 -9.28
N VAL A 687 -29.25 -24.87 -8.08
CA VAL A 687 -28.73 -24.25 -6.85
C VAL A 687 -27.31 -24.75 -6.59
N ARG A 688 -26.34 -23.84 -6.43
CA ARG A 688 -24.94 -24.23 -6.24
C ARG A 688 -24.71 -24.74 -4.82
N LEU A 689 -25.45 -24.21 -3.84
CA LEU A 689 -25.25 -24.47 -2.42
C LEU A 689 -26.44 -25.20 -1.78
N SER A 690 -26.17 -26.31 -1.10
CA SER A 690 -27.14 -26.92 -0.18
C SER A 690 -27.32 -26.06 1.08
N ARG A 691 -28.46 -26.19 1.76
CA ARG A 691 -28.73 -25.48 3.04
C ARG A 691 -27.60 -25.58 4.07
N PRO A 692 -27.04 -26.76 4.39
CA PRO A 692 -25.95 -26.85 5.38
C PRO A 692 -24.67 -26.14 4.92
N VAL A 693 -24.35 -26.18 3.62
CA VAL A 693 -23.19 -25.48 3.06
C VAL A 693 -23.36 -23.96 3.20
N ARG A 694 -24.57 -23.44 2.95
CA ARG A 694 -24.87 -22.00 3.12
C ARG A 694 -24.63 -21.52 4.55
N TRP A 695 -25.07 -22.29 5.55
CA TRP A 695 -24.83 -21.96 6.95
C TRP A 695 -23.35 -21.91 7.29
N VAL A 696 -22.57 -22.91 6.86
CA VAL A 696 -21.13 -22.93 7.14
C VAL A 696 -20.41 -21.77 6.45
N MET A 697 -20.71 -21.50 5.18
CA MET A 697 -20.11 -20.35 4.48
C MET A 697 -20.49 -19.00 5.14
N GLY A 698 -21.72 -18.87 5.62
CA GLY A 698 -22.19 -17.68 6.34
C GLY A 698 -21.45 -17.50 7.67
N LEU A 699 -21.32 -18.58 8.45
CA LEU A 699 -20.56 -18.58 9.72
C LEU A 699 -19.09 -18.27 9.51
N VAL A 700 -18.46 -18.83 8.46
CA VAL A 700 -17.07 -18.52 8.09
C VAL A 700 -16.92 -17.04 7.76
N THR A 701 -17.79 -16.49 6.91
CA THR A 701 -17.74 -15.07 6.54
C THR A 701 -17.93 -14.17 7.78
N ALA A 702 -18.92 -14.48 8.63
CA ALA A 702 -19.16 -13.75 9.87
C ALA A 702 -17.97 -13.85 10.84
N SER A 703 -17.32 -15.02 10.95
CA SER A 703 -16.17 -15.22 11.83
C SER A 703 -14.99 -14.32 11.44
N VAL A 704 -14.71 -14.14 10.15
CA VAL A 704 -13.63 -13.27 9.68
C VAL A 704 -13.95 -11.81 10.01
N VAL A 705 -15.19 -11.36 9.77
CA VAL A 705 -15.62 -10.00 10.13
C VAL A 705 -15.50 -9.76 11.65
N LEU A 706 -15.98 -10.69 12.47
CA LEU A 706 -15.93 -10.58 13.92
C LEU A 706 -14.50 -10.59 14.46
N LEU A 707 -13.65 -11.49 13.97
CA LEU A 707 -12.24 -11.55 14.37
C LEU A 707 -11.48 -10.31 13.91
N MET A 708 -11.81 -9.74 12.75
CA MET A 708 -11.24 -8.49 12.28
C MET A 708 -11.58 -7.32 13.19
N VAL A 709 -12.85 -7.18 13.57
CA VAL A 709 -13.29 -6.16 14.53
C VAL A 709 -12.60 -6.39 15.88
N ALA A 710 -12.58 -7.62 16.38
CA ALA A 710 -11.93 -7.96 17.65
C ALA A 710 -10.43 -7.65 17.65
N ALA A 711 -9.72 -7.97 16.56
CA ALA A 711 -8.30 -7.71 16.43
C ALA A 711 -7.99 -6.20 16.38
N ALA A 712 -8.78 -5.43 15.63
CA ALA A 712 -8.60 -4.00 15.46
C ALA A 712 -8.87 -3.21 16.76
N LEU A 713 -9.82 -3.68 17.57
CA LEU A 713 -10.13 -3.07 18.87
C LEU A 713 -8.90 -3.04 19.80
N ILE A 714 -8.05 -4.07 19.76
CA ILE A 714 -6.87 -4.17 20.65
C ILE A 714 -5.84 -3.07 20.40
N TRP A 715 -5.82 -2.52 19.19
CA TRP A 715 -4.92 -1.43 18.79
C TRP A 715 -5.60 -0.07 18.85
N THR A 716 -6.90 -0.02 19.16
CA THR A 716 -7.67 1.21 19.23
C THR A 716 -7.50 1.84 20.62
N PRO A 717 -7.03 3.10 20.73
CA PRO A 717 -7.00 3.83 22.00
C PRO A 717 -8.40 3.97 22.60
N ILE A 718 -8.53 3.91 23.93
CA ILE A 718 -9.84 3.98 24.61
C ILE A 718 -10.58 5.31 24.39
N ASN A 719 -9.87 6.38 24.02
CA ASN A 719 -10.42 7.69 23.72
C ASN A 719 -10.77 7.89 22.23
N ALA A 720 -10.62 6.86 21.40
CA ALA A 720 -10.98 6.91 19.98
C ALA A 720 -12.50 6.93 19.76
N THR A 721 -12.94 7.60 18.68
CA THR A 721 -14.35 7.65 18.28
C THR A 721 -14.74 6.61 17.23
N THR A 722 -13.75 6.00 16.56
CA THR A 722 -13.89 4.90 15.60
C THR A 722 -12.78 3.86 15.82
N VAL A 723 -12.98 2.63 15.34
CA VAL A 723 -11.99 1.54 15.45
C VAL A 723 -10.86 1.75 14.45
N PHE A 724 -9.62 1.78 14.94
CA PHE A 724 -8.42 1.92 14.11
C PHE A 724 -7.97 0.58 13.52
N GLY A 725 -7.31 0.62 12.36
CA GLY A 725 -6.64 -0.53 11.77
C GLY A 725 -7.55 -1.53 11.04
N ILE A 726 -8.86 -1.31 10.96
CA ILE A 726 -9.74 -2.08 10.05
C ILE A 726 -9.51 -1.58 8.63
N GLN A 727 -9.28 -2.51 7.71
CA GLN A 727 -9.10 -2.18 6.30
C GLN A 727 -9.96 -3.06 5.40
N GLY A 728 -10.56 -2.46 4.37
CA GLY A 728 -11.46 -3.15 3.43
C GLY A 728 -10.83 -4.37 2.76
N ARG A 729 -9.51 -4.32 2.48
CA ARG A 729 -8.75 -5.41 1.87
C ARG A 729 -8.79 -6.73 2.67
N TYR A 730 -9.01 -6.68 3.98
CA TYR A 730 -9.09 -7.87 4.82
C TYR A 730 -10.32 -8.74 4.55
N LEU A 731 -11.35 -8.18 3.90
CA LEU A 731 -12.56 -8.89 3.49
C LEU A 731 -12.40 -9.60 2.14
N LEU A 732 -11.36 -9.31 1.36
CA LEU A 732 -11.15 -9.94 0.05
C LEU A 732 -11.06 -11.48 0.12
N PRO A 733 -10.30 -12.11 1.05
CA PRO A 733 -10.22 -13.58 1.14
C PRO A 733 -11.57 -14.29 1.26
N VAL A 734 -12.58 -13.64 1.86
CA VAL A 734 -13.94 -14.17 2.04
C VAL A 734 -14.94 -13.63 1.02
N LEU A 735 -14.55 -12.69 0.16
CA LEU A 735 -15.43 -12.13 -0.87
C LEU A 735 -16.05 -13.21 -1.78
N PRO A 736 -15.32 -14.24 -2.26
CA PRO A 736 -15.95 -15.32 -3.05
C PRO A 736 -17.04 -16.07 -2.28
N LEU A 737 -16.89 -16.26 -0.96
CA LEU A 737 -17.91 -16.90 -0.12
C LEU A 737 -19.17 -16.03 -0.03
N PHE A 738 -18.99 -14.73 0.23
CA PHE A 738 -20.09 -13.77 0.28
C PHE A 738 -20.84 -13.72 -1.05
N LEU A 739 -20.13 -13.65 -2.18
CA LEU A 739 -20.73 -13.62 -3.51
C LEU A 739 -21.44 -14.94 -3.85
N LEU A 740 -20.91 -16.09 -3.43
CA LEU A 740 -21.61 -17.37 -3.58
C LEU A 740 -22.93 -17.36 -2.81
N LEU A 741 -22.95 -16.88 -1.57
CA LEU A 741 -24.17 -16.76 -0.76
C LEU A 741 -25.19 -15.79 -1.37
N LEU A 742 -24.72 -14.65 -1.88
CA LEU A 742 -25.55 -13.64 -2.52
C LEU A 742 -26.24 -14.20 -3.77
N GLY A 743 -25.50 -14.94 -4.60
CA GLY A 743 -26.01 -15.56 -5.82
C GLY A 743 -27.10 -16.62 -5.59
N GLU A 744 -27.29 -17.12 -4.37
CA GLU A 744 -28.30 -18.14 -4.04
C GLU A 744 -29.67 -17.58 -3.60
N GLN A 745 -29.81 -16.26 -3.46
CA GLN A 745 -31.08 -15.65 -3.01
C GLN A 745 -32.20 -15.75 -4.07
N GLY A 746 -31.86 -16.02 -5.33
CA GLY A 746 -32.83 -16.23 -6.42
C GLY A 746 -33.62 -14.98 -6.85
N ALA A 747 -33.36 -13.81 -6.24
CA ALA A 747 -34.04 -12.56 -6.56
C ALA A 747 -33.81 -12.08 -8.01
N PHE A 748 -32.62 -12.37 -8.55
CA PHE A 748 -32.24 -12.02 -9.92
C PHE A 748 -31.61 -13.22 -10.61
N CYS A 749 -31.94 -13.41 -11.89
CA CYS A 749 -31.30 -14.41 -12.75
C CYS A 749 -31.06 -13.84 -14.14
N THR A 750 -30.03 -14.35 -14.82
CA THR A 750 -29.76 -14.01 -16.22
C THR A 750 -30.43 -15.01 -17.15
N ARG A 751 -31.02 -14.52 -18.24
CA ARG A 751 -31.59 -15.35 -19.32
C ARG A 751 -30.55 -15.82 -20.34
N ARG A 752 -29.40 -15.14 -20.41
CA ARG A 752 -28.33 -15.40 -21.37
C ARG A 752 -27.02 -15.58 -20.63
N ASP A 753 -26.07 -16.28 -21.26
CA ASP A 753 -24.72 -16.38 -20.74
C ASP A 753 -23.99 -15.03 -20.81
N VAL A 754 -23.70 -14.47 -19.64
CA VAL A 754 -22.99 -13.19 -19.45
C VAL A 754 -21.52 -13.39 -19.05
N SER A 755 -21.02 -14.63 -18.97
CA SER A 755 -19.68 -14.93 -18.46
C SER A 755 -18.55 -14.20 -19.20
N ARG A 756 -18.67 -14.05 -20.53
CA ARG A 756 -17.69 -13.28 -21.31
C ARG A 756 -17.76 -11.78 -21.04
N GLY A 757 -18.97 -11.26 -20.85
CA GLY A 757 -19.19 -9.85 -20.49
C GLY A 757 -18.60 -9.53 -19.12
N ILE A 758 -18.84 -10.39 -18.12
CA ILE A 758 -18.24 -10.25 -16.78
C ILE A 758 -16.72 -10.26 -16.86
N ARG A 759 -16.12 -11.24 -17.56
CA ARG A 759 -14.65 -11.29 -17.72
C ARG A 759 -14.09 -10.02 -18.37
N ALA A 760 -14.74 -9.52 -19.42
CA ALA A 760 -14.32 -8.30 -20.08
C ALA A 760 -14.45 -7.09 -19.15
N ALA A 761 -15.58 -6.96 -18.44
CA ALA A 761 -15.81 -5.89 -17.48
C ALA A 761 -14.79 -5.91 -16.33
N SER A 762 -14.46 -7.08 -15.78
CA SER A 762 -13.43 -7.22 -14.74
C SER A 762 -12.08 -6.69 -15.22
N VAL A 763 -11.69 -6.94 -16.48
CA VAL A 763 -10.42 -6.41 -17.00
C VAL A 763 -10.51 -4.91 -17.29
N PHE A 764 -11.58 -4.46 -17.95
CA PHE A 764 -11.68 -3.08 -18.43
C PHE A 764 -11.85 -2.09 -17.28
N VAL A 765 -12.67 -2.43 -16.29
CA VAL A 765 -12.87 -1.58 -15.11
C VAL A 765 -11.60 -1.55 -14.25
N SER A 766 -10.89 -2.68 -14.11
CA SER A 766 -9.61 -2.69 -13.39
C SER A 766 -8.48 -1.96 -14.12
N ALA A 767 -8.46 -1.99 -15.46
CA ALA A 767 -7.54 -1.19 -16.26
C ALA A 767 -7.83 0.32 -16.12
N ALA A 768 -9.11 0.71 -16.09
CA ALA A 768 -9.51 2.09 -15.81
C ALA A 768 -9.08 2.53 -14.41
N ALA A 769 -9.22 1.64 -13.41
CA ALA A 769 -8.77 1.92 -12.04
C ALA A 769 -7.25 2.10 -11.96
N ALA A 770 -6.48 1.27 -12.67
CA ALA A 770 -5.04 1.43 -12.77
C ALA A 770 -4.67 2.77 -13.42
N MET A 771 -5.35 3.14 -14.51
CA MET A 771 -5.13 4.40 -15.22
C MET A 771 -5.44 5.65 -14.38
N GLU A 772 -6.55 5.66 -13.63
CA GLU A 772 -6.88 6.75 -12.71
C GLU A 772 -5.91 6.79 -11.52
N SER A 773 -5.51 5.63 -10.97
CA SER A 773 -4.50 5.57 -9.91
C SER A 773 -3.15 6.12 -10.35
N PHE A 774 -2.74 5.86 -11.59
CA PHE A 774 -1.50 6.39 -12.15
C PHE A 774 -1.52 7.92 -12.20
N ALA A 775 -2.63 8.51 -12.65
CA ALA A 775 -2.79 9.96 -12.66
C ALA A 775 -2.75 10.55 -11.24
N LEU A 776 -3.38 9.89 -10.27
CA LEU A 776 -3.37 10.30 -8.87
C LEU A 776 -1.97 10.24 -8.26
N PHE A 777 -1.22 9.15 -8.46
CA PHE A 777 0.14 9.05 -7.95
C PHE A 777 1.08 10.08 -8.58
N CYS A 778 0.94 10.35 -9.89
CA CYS A 778 1.78 11.32 -10.59
C CYS A 778 1.50 12.76 -10.16
N GLY A 779 0.23 13.10 -9.91
CA GLY A 779 -0.19 14.46 -9.60
C GLY A 779 -0.28 14.80 -8.11
N ALA A 780 0.15 13.89 -7.24
CA ALA A 780 0.14 14.08 -5.78
C ALA A 780 1.30 14.93 -5.28
#